data_AF-A0AAD9V4B6-F1
#
_entry.id   AF-A0AAD9V4B6-F1
#
_cell.length_a   1.000
_cell.length_b   1.000
_cell.length_c   1.000
_cell.angle_alpha   90.00
_cell.angle_beta   90.00
_cell.angle_gamma   90.00
#
_symmetry.space_group_name_H-M   'P 1'
#
loop_
_entity.id
_entity.type
_entity.pdbx_description
1 polymer ?
#
loop_
_entity_poly.entity_id
_entity_poly.type
_entity_poly.pdbx_seq_one_letter_code
_entity_poly.pdbx_strand_id
1 'polypeptide(L)'
;MFFLALMSFCAMLAAGAGEANKTYFIMAPSVFRSGQPFILQVTLSRIIPSPLQIDCGIFDAKQNRLMVKQSGNFTAGTTSEMTLQIPHGMFFPVKTYKLSVNGSGGTGFSETRYIYFKEKGFTIYIQTDKAVYKPGQNVLMRIFGVHPDLKVYTGNDPVGNKMVHWVDVSGQSGVVKKEFLLSSQPVEGNWKISVTAAEDQKAEQVFEVKPYVHGLDKKYYMSKDIPVKGGIGSFSFRKKEIVTLFKTSFPYFHDVSVMYQYHYKIFVNATFYEELTNKVASDLGRVAFSPTDVKPSFPSFNPDYFKPGLPFNVMLKVAKPNGDPLNPARLNKIRIKIKTSYSWDYSKALEETVTPSSDGFIIVSRNVPSSANHVRLEATFVDSSGTSESARLFASKSDSPSHSYVQLSTTTPSVKAGADISFRVESNFALSQLNYLVRSRGMTVTSGSHVVTPSSKETSFTIKSTESMAPAARLLVYCMKQDGEIVVDALNVNIGNPFQNNDNIRVSGKRHETDYNLLVAKLNSLTSVGHFLRDDLGNRAQSITGLVTMSIDTGGRSVVSPGDLVTVRGKASPGSFMAFRAVDKSVLLMKEDTDITVQKVLGDLQSYDSARTWYPYWEWGLGKSRRMIMPFPTSGRSAYAIFEV
;
A
#
# COMPACT_ATOMS: atom_id res chain seq x y z
N MET A 1 -17.46 20.12 20.56
CA MET A 1 -16.10 19.80 20.08
C MET A 1 -16.20 19.53 18.58
N PHE A 2 -15.93 20.53 17.74
CA PHE A 2 -16.17 20.44 16.29
C PHE A 2 -15.06 19.66 15.58
N PHE A 3 -15.40 18.53 14.97
CA PHE A 3 -14.52 17.84 14.02
C PHE A 3 -14.65 18.50 12.63
N LEU A 4 -13.65 19.31 12.27
CA LEU A 4 -13.48 19.80 10.91
C LEU A 4 -12.99 18.65 10.01
N ALA A 5 -13.90 18.08 9.23
CA ALA A 5 -13.58 17.02 8.28
C ALA A 5 -12.82 17.58 7.06
N LEU A 6 -11.53 17.29 6.96
CA LEU A 6 -10.77 17.51 5.72
C LEU A 6 -11.25 16.53 4.63
N MET A 7 -11.96 17.06 3.64
CA MET A 7 -12.23 16.42 2.36
C MET A 7 -11.54 17.20 1.23
N SER A 8 -10.95 16.48 0.29
CA SER A 8 -11.08 16.67 -1.16
C SER A 8 -9.86 16.12 -1.92
N PHE A 9 -10.16 15.31 -2.93
CA PHE A 9 -9.23 14.66 -3.87
C PHE A 9 -9.63 15.09 -5.30
N CYS A 10 -8.73 14.99 -6.29
CA CYS A 10 -8.91 15.38 -7.71
C CYS A 10 -10.01 16.45 -8.00
N ALA A 11 -9.62 17.73 -8.08
CA ALA A 11 -10.55 18.83 -8.26
C ALA A 11 -11.21 18.78 -9.66
N MET A 12 -12.50 18.44 -9.72
CA MET A 12 -13.32 18.57 -10.92
C MET A 12 -13.57 20.06 -11.20
N LEU A 13 -12.93 20.60 -12.25
CA LEU A 13 -12.90 22.04 -12.51
C LEU A 13 -14.18 22.58 -13.16
N ALA A 14 -14.91 21.80 -13.95
CA ALA A 14 -16.33 21.98 -14.28
C ALA A 14 -16.85 20.86 -15.19
N ALA A 15 -18.18 20.76 -15.27
CA ALA A 15 -18.90 20.42 -16.49
C ALA A 15 -19.87 21.58 -16.76
N GLY A 16 -19.50 22.48 -17.68
CA GLY A 16 -20.29 23.67 -18.02
C GLY A 16 -20.98 23.51 -19.37
N ALA A 17 -22.27 23.82 -19.42
CA ALA A 17 -23.01 23.99 -20.67
C ALA A 17 -23.08 25.48 -21.02
N GLY A 18 -22.26 25.92 -21.97
CA GLY A 18 -22.50 27.19 -22.68
C GLY A 18 -23.63 27.04 -23.70
N GLU A 19 -24.16 28.16 -24.21
CA GLU A 19 -25.22 28.15 -25.23
C GLU A 19 -24.89 27.19 -26.39
N ALA A 20 -25.80 26.23 -26.59
CA ALA A 20 -25.73 25.13 -27.56
C ALA A 20 -24.46 24.24 -27.48
N ASN A 21 -24.49 23.23 -26.61
CA ASN A 21 -23.65 22.00 -26.65
C ASN A 21 -22.11 22.18 -26.61
N LYS A 22 -21.62 23.37 -26.23
CA LYS A 22 -20.18 23.63 -26.04
C LYS A 22 -19.75 23.24 -24.62
N THR A 23 -19.39 21.97 -24.46
CA THR A 23 -18.97 21.35 -23.21
C THR A 23 -17.45 21.13 -23.15
N TYR A 24 -16.89 21.32 -21.96
CA TYR A 24 -15.48 21.05 -21.66
C TYR A 24 -15.40 20.30 -20.33
N PHE A 25 -14.34 19.52 -20.15
CA PHE A 25 -14.03 18.82 -18.92
C PHE A 25 -12.55 18.95 -18.62
N ILE A 26 -12.24 19.47 -17.42
CA ILE A 26 -10.86 19.62 -16.94
C ILE A 26 -10.73 18.87 -15.62
N MET A 27 -9.75 17.97 -15.58
CA MET A 27 -9.42 17.15 -14.42
C MET A 27 -8.00 17.49 -13.96
N ALA A 28 -7.85 17.76 -12.67
CA ALA A 28 -6.57 18.08 -12.05
C ALA A 28 -6.46 17.42 -10.67
N PRO A 29 -5.25 16.99 -10.23
CA PRO A 29 -5.05 16.56 -8.85
C PRO A 29 -5.52 17.66 -7.87
N SER A 30 -6.25 17.31 -6.80
CA SER A 30 -6.53 18.31 -5.75
C SER A 30 -5.31 18.58 -4.88
N VAL A 31 -4.24 17.79 -5.03
CA VAL A 31 -3.03 17.88 -4.22
C VAL A 31 -1.86 18.20 -5.13
N PHE A 32 -1.05 19.16 -4.72
CA PHE A 32 0.26 19.43 -5.31
C PHE A 32 1.35 19.45 -4.23
N ARG A 33 2.59 19.29 -4.67
CA ARG A 33 3.79 19.18 -3.84
C ARG A 33 4.90 20.00 -4.48
N SER A 34 5.81 20.52 -3.67
CA SER A 34 7.01 21.20 -4.14
C SER A 34 7.86 20.27 -5.02
N GLY A 35 8.43 20.80 -6.09
CA GLY A 35 9.29 20.04 -7.02
C GLY A 35 8.60 18.94 -7.84
N GLN A 36 7.28 18.78 -7.76
CA GLN A 36 6.54 17.75 -8.49
C GLN A 36 5.73 18.38 -9.64
N PRO A 37 5.67 17.75 -10.82
CA PRO A 37 4.86 18.26 -11.93
C PRO A 37 3.37 18.16 -11.60
N PHE A 38 2.65 19.26 -11.77
CA PHE A 38 1.20 19.32 -11.59
C PHE A 38 0.52 19.21 -12.95
N ILE A 39 0.03 18.00 -13.27
CA ILE A 39 -0.50 17.66 -14.59
C ILE A 39 -2.03 17.72 -14.58
N LEU A 40 -2.62 18.55 -15.45
CA LEU A 40 -4.05 18.61 -15.74
C LEU A 40 -4.34 17.85 -17.04
N GLN A 41 -5.50 17.21 -17.12
CA GLN A 41 -6.07 16.68 -18.35
C GLN A 41 -7.22 17.59 -18.81
N VAL A 42 -7.16 18.04 -20.06
CA VAL A 42 -8.17 18.89 -20.71
C VAL A 42 -8.86 18.08 -21.81
N THR A 43 -10.19 18.00 -21.75
CA THR A 43 -11.03 17.37 -22.79
C THR A 43 -12.03 18.40 -23.32
N LEU A 44 -12.00 18.67 -24.62
CA LEU A 44 -12.88 19.64 -25.27
C LEU A 44 -13.88 18.94 -26.18
N SER A 45 -15.17 19.31 -26.16
CA SER A 45 -16.14 18.78 -27.13
C SER A 45 -15.80 19.24 -28.55
N ARG A 46 -16.26 18.48 -29.56
CA ARG A 46 -16.05 18.78 -30.99
C ARG A 46 -16.71 20.08 -31.48
N ILE A 47 -17.55 20.70 -30.65
CA ILE A 47 -18.39 21.87 -30.99
C ILE A 47 -17.70 23.18 -30.53
N ILE A 48 -16.66 23.09 -29.70
CA ILE A 48 -15.86 24.25 -29.28
C ILE A 48 -15.02 24.75 -30.48
N PRO A 49 -15.00 26.08 -30.77
CA PRO A 49 -14.08 26.65 -31.75
C PRO A 49 -12.63 26.35 -31.38
N SER A 50 -11.81 25.96 -32.37
CA SER A 50 -10.41 25.58 -32.13
C SER A 50 -9.43 26.24 -33.11
N PRO A 51 -8.17 26.48 -32.71
CA PRO A 51 -7.58 26.19 -31.40
C PRO A 51 -8.10 27.10 -30.28
N LEU A 52 -8.31 26.52 -29.09
CA LEU A 52 -8.67 27.26 -27.89
C LEU A 52 -7.41 27.49 -27.05
N GLN A 53 -7.11 28.74 -26.68
CA GLN A 53 -6.02 29.04 -25.74
C GLN A 53 -6.53 28.85 -24.31
N ILE A 54 -5.80 28.09 -23.50
CA ILE A 54 -6.09 27.89 -22.08
C ILE A 54 -4.92 28.40 -21.25
N ASP A 55 -5.23 29.27 -20.29
CA ASP A 55 -4.32 29.79 -19.28
C ASP A 55 -4.68 29.20 -17.92
N CYS A 56 -3.72 28.57 -17.25
CA CYS A 56 -3.86 27.93 -15.96
C CYS A 56 -2.93 28.59 -14.93
N GLY A 57 -3.41 28.82 -13.71
CA GLY A 57 -2.62 29.38 -12.62
C GLY A 57 -2.99 28.84 -11.24
N ILE A 58 -1.99 28.66 -10.40
CA ILE A 58 -2.13 28.35 -8.97
C ILE A 58 -1.90 29.63 -8.18
N PHE A 59 -2.85 30.00 -7.33
CA PHE A 59 -2.85 31.23 -6.54
C PHE A 59 -2.96 30.92 -5.04
N ASP A 60 -2.27 31.69 -4.18
CA ASP A 60 -2.49 31.68 -2.73
C ASP A 60 -3.96 31.99 -2.42
N ALA A 61 -4.66 31.12 -1.67
CA ALA A 61 -6.10 31.29 -1.46
C ALA A 61 -6.45 32.52 -0.60
N LYS A 62 -5.53 33.00 0.26
CA LYS A 62 -5.73 34.14 1.16
C LYS A 62 -5.31 35.45 0.50
N GLN A 63 -4.11 35.47 -0.09
CA GLN A 63 -3.50 36.68 -0.67
C GLN A 63 -3.86 36.88 -2.16
N ASN A 64 -4.44 35.88 -2.81
CA ASN A 64 -4.69 35.84 -4.25
C ASN A 64 -3.43 36.07 -5.11
N ARG A 65 -2.25 35.78 -4.54
CA ARG A 65 -0.94 35.91 -5.18
C ARG A 65 -0.69 34.74 -6.12
N LEU A 66 -0.36 35.00 -7.38
CA LEU A 66 0.05 33.97 -8.33
C LEU A 66 1.33 33.26 -7.84
N MET A 67 1.32 31.94 -7.82
CA MET A 67 2.45 31.08 -7.44
C MET A 67 3.12 30.47 -8.68
N VAL A 68 2.32 29.88 -9.57
CA VAL A 68 2.76 29.21 -10.81
C VAL A 68 1.71 29.44 -11.89
N LYS A 69 2.11 29.65 -13.15
CA LYS A 69 1.21 29.69 -14.32
C LYS A 69 1.75 28.85 -15.47
N GLN A 70 0.85 28.41 -16.35
CA GLN A 70 1.16 27.77 -17.63
C GLN A 70 0.06 28.13 -18.65
N SER A 71 0.43 28.23 -19.93
CA SER A 71 -0.50 28.47 -21.04
C SER A 71 -0.31 27.41 -22.12
N GLY A 72 -1.34 27.15 -22.92
CA GLY A 72 -1.26 26.23 -24.06
C GLY A 72 -2.47 26.31 -24.99
N ASN A 73 -2.31 25.81 -26.22
CA ASN A 73 -3.36 25.76 -27.24
C ASN A 73 -3.92 24.34 -27.38
N PHE A 74 -5.24 24.21 -27.41
CA PHE A 74 -5.95 22.93 -27.38
C PHE A 74 -6.91 22.77 -28.55
N THR A 75 -7.00 21.55 -29.07
CA THR A 75 -7.83 21.21 -30.25
C THR A 75 -9.14 20.55 -29.83
N ALA A 76 -10.25 20.98 -30.43
CA ALA A 76 -11.57 20.44 -30.14
C ALA A 76 -11.67 18.95 -30.48
N GLY A 77 -12.44 18.20 -29.68
CA GLY A 77 -12.63 16.76 -29.86
C GLY A 77 -11.45 15.88 -29.43
N THR A 78 -10.41 16.47 -28.82
CA THR A 78 -9.24 15.75 -28.30
C THR A 78 -9.13 15.88 -26.79
N THR A 79 -8.38 14.96 -26.20
CA THR A 79 -7.96 14.98 -24.80
C THR A 79 -6.46 15.25 -24.78
N SER A 80 -5.98 16.20 -23.98
CA SER A 80 -4.57 16.61 -23.94
C SER A 80 -4.15 17.06 -22.55
N GLU A 81 -2.85 16.98 -22.26
CA GLU A 81 -2.30 17.28 -20.93
C GLU A 81 -1.64 18.68 -20.88
N MET A 82 -1.75 19.35 -19.73
CA MET A 82 -1.00 20.56 -19.39
C MET A 82 -0.20 20.32 -18.13
N THR A 83 1.11 20.60 -18.13
CA THR A 83 1.96 20.46 -16.95
C THR A 83 2.38 21.82 -16.40
N LEU A 84 2.05 22.10 -15.14
CA LEU A 84 2.61 23.21 -14.37
C LEU A 84 3.82 22.68 -13.59
N GLN A 85 4.99 23.29 -13.78
CA GLN A 85 6.19 22.96 -13.03
C GLN A 85 6.16 23.67 -11.68
N ILE A 86 6.03 22.92 -10.58
CA ILE A 86 6.08 23.48 -9.23
C ILE A 86 7.55 23.58 -8.80
N PRO A 87 8.11 24.78 -8.55
CA PRO A 87 9.53 24.91 -8.23
C PRO A 87 9.89 24.25 -6.89
N HIS A 88 11.08 23.66 -6.81
CA HIS A 88 11.66 23.18 -5.55
C HIS A 88 11.97 24.36 -4.62
N GLY A 89 11.79 24.18 -3.31
CA GLY A 89 12.16 25.17 -2.29
C GLY A 89 11.31 26.45 -2.29
N MET A 90 10.25 26.54 -3.11
CA MET A 90 9.30 27.64 -3.03
C MET A 90 8.51 27.55 -1.71
N PHE A 91 8.43 28.66 -0.98
CA PHE A 91 7.71 28.68 0.31
C PHE A 91 6.18 28.76 0.09
N PHE A 92 5.47 27.78 0.65
CA PHE A 92 4.02 27.62 0.58
C PHE A 92 3.38 27.83 1.98
N PRO A 93 3.09 29.08 2.39
CA PRO A 93 2.71 29.43 3.78
C PRO A 93 1.33 28.92 4.21
N VAL A 94 0.49 28.49 3.26
CA VAL A 94 -0.87 28.01 3.52
C VAL A 94 -1.05 26.58 3.01
N LYS A 95 -2.05 25.87 3.54
CA LYS A 95 -2.41 24.51 3.08
C LYS A 95 -3.32 24.50 1.85
N THR A 96 -3.94 25.63 1.51
CA THR A 96 -5.02 25.72 0.51
C THR A 96 -4.71 26.83 -0.50
N TYR A 97 -4.85 26.49 -1.78
CA TYR A 97 -4.60 27.35 -2.94
C TYR A 97 -5.80 27.30 -3.88
N LYS A 98 -5.89 28.26 -4.79
CA LYS A 98 -6.89 28.30 -5.86
C LYS A 98 -6.21 27.90 -7.17
N LEU A 99 -6.74 26.87 -7.83
CA LEU A 99 -6.43 26.54 -9.21
C LEU A 99 -7.45 27.27 -10.09
N SER A 100 -7.00 28.23 -10.88
CA SER A 100 -7.81 28.93 -11.88
C SER A 100 -7.45 28.44 -13.28
N VAL A 101 -8.45 28.18 -14.11
CA VAL A 101 -8.28 27.78 -15.51
C VAL A 101 -9.24 28.58 -16.38
N ASN A 102 -8.66 29.34 -17.31
CA ASN A 102 -9.37 30.29 -18.16
C ASN A 102 -9.18 29.91 -19.63
N GLY A 103 -10.27 29.66 -20.35
CA GLY A 103 -10.27 29.44 -21.79
C GLY A 103 -10.58 30.74 -22.54
N SER A 104 -9.84 31.02 -23.62
CA SER A 104 -10.06 32.16 -24.52
C SER A 104 -10.04 31.71 -25.99
N GLY A 105 -10.87 32.33 -26.83
CA GLY A 105 -11.00 31.99 -28.26
C GLY A 105 -12.39 31.55 -28.75
N GLY A 106 -13.48 32.20 -28.32
CA GLY A 106 -14.82 32.04 -28.92
C GLY A 106 -15.89 31.37 -28.03
N THR A 107 -15.48 30.70 -26.96
CA THR A 107 -16.29 30.49 -25.76
C THR A 107 -15.41 30.65 -24.53
N GLY A 108 -15.47 31.84 -23.92
CA GLY A 108 -14.75 32.11 -22.69
C GLY A 108 -15.33 31.28 -21.54
N PHE A 109 -14.47 30.54 -20.84
CA PHE A 109 -14.79 29.97 -19.54
C PHE A 109 -13.71 30.37 -18.55
N SER A 110 -14.08 30.50 -17.27
CA SER A 110 -13.20 30.91 -16.19
C SER A 110 -13.59 30.14 -14.94
N GLU A 111 -12.92 29.02 -14.70
CA GLU A 111 -13.19 28.14 -13.58
C GLU A 111 -12.16 28.29 -12.47
N THR A 112 -12.58 28.10 -11.23
CA THR A 112 -11.69 28.10 -10.07
C THR A 112 -12.08 27.01 -9.08
N ARG A 113 -11.11 26.23 -8.61
CA ARG A 113 -11.30 25.23 -7.54
C ARG A 113 -10.21 25.34 -6.48
N TYR A 114 -10.49 24.86 -5.29
CA TYR A 114 -9.50 24.74 -4.24
C TYR A 114 -8.64 23.49 -4.43
N ILE A 115 -7.32 23.66 -4.29
CA ILE A 115 -6.34 22.59 -4.23
C ILE A 115 -5.48 22.75 -2.98
N TYR A 116 -4.80 21.68 -2.57
CA TYR A 116 -4.13 21.56 -1.29
C TYR A 116 -2.64 21.29 -1.47
N PHE A 117 -1.83 22.06 -0.75
CA PHE A 117 -0.40 21.78 -0.66
C PHE A 117 -0.15 20.69 0.38
N LYS A 118 0.66 19.69 0.01
CA LYS A 118 1.15 18.65 0.93
C LYS A 118 2.66 18.80 1.10
N GLU A 119 3.08 19.08 2.34
CA GLU A 119 4.50 19.20 2.72
C GLU A 119 5.29 17.90 2.54
N LYS A 120 4.65 16.72 2.59
CA LYS A 120 5.35 15.45 2.31
C LYS A 120 5.63 15.33 0.80
N GLY A 121 6.78 15.87 0.38
CA GLY A 121 7.36 15.76 -0.96
C GLY A 121 8.38 14.62 -1.12
N PHE A 122 8.93 14.08 -0.03
CA PHE A 122 9.81 12.90 0.00
C PHE A 122 9.69 12.15 1.35
N THR A 123 10.30 10.98 1.45
CA THR A 123 10.35 10.17 2.69
C THR A 123 11.80 10.15 3.13
N ILE A 124 12.06 10.57 4.36
CA ILE A 124 13.38 10.48 4.98
C ILE A 124 13.48 9.11 5.65
N TYR A 125 14.44 8.31 5.19
CA TYR A 125 14.82 7.06 5.83
C TYR A 125 15.97 7.29 6.79
N ILE A 126 15.81 6.81 8.02
CA ILE A 126 16.85 6.73 9.04
C ILE A 126 17.04 5.26 9.36
N GLN A 127 18.27 4.78 9.32
CA GLN A 127 18.63 3.41 9.68
C GLN A 127 19.86 3.38 10.56
N THR A 128 19.80 2.59 11.62
CA THR A 128 20.88 2.35 12.57
C THR A 128 21.54 0.98 12.36
N ASP A 129 22.78 0.81 12.83
CA ASP A 129 23.49 -0.49 12.73
C ASP A 129 22.83 -1.58 13.59
N LYS A 130 22.30 -1.20 14.77
CA LYS A 130 21.54 -2.07 15.68
C LYS A 130 20.25 -1.38 16.16
N ALA A 131 19.31 -2.18 16.66
CA ALA A 131 18.11 -1.71 17.38
C ALA A 131 18.33 -1.48 18.88
N VAL A 132 19.38 -2.09 19.46
CA VAL A 132 19.70 -2.07 20.90
C VAL A 132 21.20 -1.82 21.07
N TYR A 133 21.56 -0.95 22.02
CA TYR A 133 22.94 -0.57 22.34
C TYR A 133 23.22 -0.73 23.83
N LYS A 134 24.49 -0.97 24.14
CA LYS A 134 25.03 -0.90 25.50
C LYS A 134 25.56 0.52 25.78
N PRO A 135 25.66 0.92 27.05
CA PRO A 135 26.54 2.02 27.48
C PRO A 135 27.93 1.96 26.82
N GLY A 136 28.47 3.11 26.44
CA GLY A 136 29.79 3.23 25.81
C GLY A 136 29.89 2.78 24.34
N GLN A 137 28.79 2.40 23.67
CA GLN A 137 28.84 2.01 22.25
C GLN A 137 28.60 3.18 21.29
N ASN A 138 29.23 3.13 20.12
CA ASN A 138 28.82 3.96 18.98
C ASN A 138 27.48 3.44 18.41
N VAL A 139 26.60 4.40 18.15
CA VAL A 139 25.41 4.30 17.29
C VAL A 139 25.82 4.76 15.90
N LEU A 140 25.91 3.86 14.93
CA LEU A 140 26.17 4.19 13.54
C LEU A 140 24.84 4.33 12.81
N MET A 141 24.66 5.41 12.05
CA MET A 141 23.41 5.69 11.35
C MET A 141 23.65 6.17 9.92
N ARG A 142 22.73 5.78 9.03
CA ARG A 142 22.61 6.29 7.66
C ARG A 142 21.24 6.93 7.45
N ILE A 143 21.24 8.09 6.79
CA ILE A 143 20.07 8.93 6.57
C ILE A 143 20.02 9.29 5.09
N PHE A 144 18.86 9.17 4.44
CA PHE A 144 18.67 9.57 3.04
C PHE A 144 17.20 9.87 2.74
N GLY A 145 16.93 10.82 1.84
CA GLY A 145 15.58 11.14 1.38
C GLY A 145 15.27 10.46 0.05
N VAL A 146 14.02 10.05 -0.17
CA VAL A 146 13.56 9.43 -1.43
C VAL A 146 12.21 10.02 -1.84
N HIS A 147 12.12 10.50 -3.08
CA HIS A 147 10.89 11.04 -3.68
C HIS A 147 9.90 9.93 -4.07
N PRO A 148 8.61 10.26 -4.33
CA PRO A 148 7.62 9.30 -4.80
C PRO A 148 8.03 8.56 -6.08
N ASP A 149 8.80 9.19 -6.97
CA ASP A 149 9.33 8.57 -8.19
C ASP A 149 10.56 7.65 -7.95
N LEU A 150 10.93 7.43 -6.67
CA LEU A 150 12.10 6.70 -6.19
C LEU A 150 13.46 7.34 -6.48
N LYS A 151 13.52 8.61 -6.90
CA LYS A 151 14.79 9.35 -6.96
C LYS A 151 15.26 9.76 -5.57
N VAL A 152 16.58 9.76 -5.36
CA VAL A 152 17.21 10.21 -4.12
C VAL A 152 17.13 11.74 -4.02
N TYR A 153 16.72 12.24 -2.86
CA TYR A 153 16.73 13.67 -2.54
C TYR A 153 18.18 14.14 -2.35
N THR A 154 18.55 15.25 -2.99
CA THR A 154 19.93 15.77 -3.06
C THR A 154 20.08 17.23 -2.62
N GLY A 155 19.02 17.85 -2.10
CA GLY A 155 19.07 19.24 -1.62
C GLY A 155 19.71 19.40 -0.24
N ASN A 156 20.26 20.58 0.03
CA ASN A 156 20.77 20.96 1.35
C ASN A 156 19.62 21.40 2.29
N ASP A 157 19.83 21.36 3.60
CA ASP A 157 18.79 21.59 4.62
C ASP A 157 19.03 22.87 5.45
N PRO A 158 18.03 23.76 5.66
CA PRO A 158 18.16 24.91 6.55
C PRO A 158 17.79 24.59 8.02
N VAL A 159 18.82 24.58 8.89
CA VAL A 159 18.85 24.89 10.35
C VAL A 159 17.60 24.59 11.22
N GLY A 160 17.73 23.67 12.19
CA GLY A 160 16.70 23.41 13.23
C GLY A 160 17.22 22.67 14.48
N ASN A 161 16.81 23.09 15.69
CA ASN A 161 17.63 23.00 16.92
C ASN A 161 17.43 21.75 17.84
N LYS A 162 18.40 21.49 18.76
CA LYS A 162 18.54 20.42 19.81
C LYS A 162 19.03 19.02 19.35
N MET A 163 19.66 18.16 20.17
CA MET A 163 20.61 18.38 21.29
C MET A 163 22.07 18.09 20.87
N VAL A 164 22.26 17.29 19.82
CA VAL A 164 23.47 17.24 18.99
C VAL A 164 22.97 17.50 17.58
N HIS A 165 23.34 18.64 17.01
CA HIS A 165 22.85 19.08 15.70
C HIS A 165 23.98 19.02 14.68
N TRP A 166 23.69 18.44 13.52
CA TRP A 166 24.57 18.47 12.36
C TRP A 166 23.89 19.33 11.29
N VAL A 167 24.37 20.57 11.10
CA VAL A 167 23.93 21.46 10.01
C VAL A 167 24.59 21.02 8.69
N ASP A 168 24.01 21.40 7.55
CA ASP A 168 24.64 21.35 6.21
C ASP A 168 25.23 19.99 5.79
N VAL A 169 24.55 18.90 6.14
CA VAL A 169 25.08 17.55 5.90
C VAL A 169 24.74 17.04 4.50
N SER A 170 25.51 17.45 3.50
CA SER A 170 25.50 16.80 2.18
C SER A 170 26.35 15.53 2.18
N GLY A 171 25.78 14.39 1.76
CA GLY A 171 26.50 13.12 1.60
C GLY A 171 26.76 12.74 0.14
N GLN A 172 27.86 12.03 -0.13
CA GLN A 172 28.09 11.45 -1.47
C GLN A 172 26.89 10.58 -1.89
N SER A 173 26.41 10.76 -3.12
CA SER A 173 25.22 10.07 -3.67
C SER A 173 23.92 10.26 -2.87
N GLY A 174 23.79 11.34 -2.07
CA GLY A 174 22.58 11.65 -1.30
C GLY A 174 22.38 10.81 -0.03
N VAL A 175 23.41 10.06 0.41
CA VAL A 175 23.36 9.27 1.65
C VAL A 175 24.28 9.89 2.71
N VAL A 176 23.65 10.41 3.76
CA VAL A 176 24.32 10.93 4.95
C VAL A 176 24.71 9.78 5.87
N LYS A 177 25.95 9.78 6.37
CA LYS A 177 26.44 8.86 7.39
C LYS A 177 26.80 9.65 8.64
N LYS A 178 26.42 9.16 9.82
CA LYS A 178 26.76 9.74 11.13
C LYS A 178 27.07 8.65 12.15
N GLU A 179 27.83 9.04 13.16
CA GLU A 179 28.09 8.24 14.35
C GLU A 179 27.83 9.05 15.61
N PHE A 180 27.45 8.38 16.68
CA PHE A 180 27.20 8.98 17.99
C PHE A 180 27.67 8.03 19.09
N LEU A 181 28.67 8.43 19.87
CA LEU A 181 29.18 7.67 21.01
C LEU A 181 28.22 7.85 22.20
N LEU A 182 27.65 6.74 22.69
CA LEU A 182 26.90 6.73 23.94
C LEU A 182 27.85 6.93 25.13
N SER A 183 27.40 7.70 26.12
CA SER A 183 28.04 7.77 27.44
C SER A 183 28.26 6.37 28.04
N SER A 184 29.28 6.23 28.89
CA SER A 184 29.45 5.04 29.75
C SER A 184 28.38 4.92 30.82
N GLN A 185 27.65 6.01 31.10
CA GLN A 185 26.46 6.07 31.96
C GLN A 185 25.36 6.87 31.24
N PRO A 186 24.67 6.27 30.24
CA PRO A 186 23.56 6.90 29.54
C PRO A 186 22.25 6.70 30.32
N VAL A 187 21.26 7.54 30.06
CA VAL A 187 19.87 7.26 30.48
C VAL A 187 19.38 6.01 29.75
N GLU A 188 18.83 5.04 30.48
CA GLU A 188 18.30 3.79 29.91
C GLU A 188 16.92 3.98 29.26
N GLY A 189 16.57 3.07 28.34
CA GLY A 189 15.27 3.05 27.66
C GLY A 189 15.34 3.47 26.19
N ASN A 190 14.24 4.06 25.70
CA ASN A 190 14.09 4.40 24.27
C ASN A 190 14.71 5.76 23.95
N TRP A 191 15.72 5.74 23.08
CA TRP A 191 16.35 6.93 22.49
C TRP A 191 15.78 7.20 21.10
N LYS A 192 15.66 8.48 20.73
CA LYS A 192 15.06 8.91 19.47
C LYS A 192 16.03 9.76 18.66
N ILE A 193 16.31 9.32 17.43
CA ILE A 193 16.93 10.12 16.38
C ILE A 193 15.81 10.89 15.69
N SER A 194 15.94 12.20 15.56
CA SER A 194 15.00 13.06 14.82
C SER A 194 15.75 13.79 13.73
N VAL A 195 15.25 13.73 12.50
CA VAL A 195 15.81 14.43 11.33
C VAL A 195 14.75 15.40 10.84
N THR A 196 15.15 16.64 10.60
CA THR A 196 14.41 17.59 9.75
C THR A 196 15.15 17.69 8.42
N ALA A 197 14.41 17.98 7.36
CA ALA A 197 14.93 18.33 6.04
C ALA A 197 14.09 19.48 5.46
N ALA A 198 14.44 19.93 4.26
CA ALA A 198 13.74 21.01 3.56
C ALA A 198 12.21 20.82 3.56
N GLU A 199 11.50 21.96 3.60
CA GLU A 199 10.03 22.02 3.72
C GLU A 199 9.50 21.48 5.05
N ASP A 200 10.29 21.62 6.13
CA ASP A 200 9.96 21.19 7.50
C ASP A 200 9.67 19.67 7.63
N GLN A 201 10.04 18.87 6.62
CA GLN A 201 9.79 17.43 6.60
C GLN A 201 10.59 16.74 7.69
N LYS A 202 9.92 15.95 8.52
CA LYS A 202 10.49 15.32 9.71
C LYS A 202 10.35 13.80 9.66
N ALA A 203 11.39 13.11 10.11
CA ALA A 203 11.36 11.68 10.38
C ALA A 203 12.02 11.37 11.72
N GLU A 204 11.56 10.29 12.34
CA GLU A 204 12.05 9.82 13.63
C GLU A 204 12.40 8.34 13.53
N GLN A 205 13.46 7.92 14.23
CA GLN A 205 13.80 6.51 14.42
C GLN A 205 14.18 6.28 15.88
N VAL A 206 13.64 5.22 16.46
CA VAL A 206 13.87 4.86 17.87
C VAL A 206 14.84 3.68 17.95
N PHE A 207 15.75 3.73 18.93
CA PHE A 207 16.59 2.62 19.36
C PHE A 207 16.54 2.49 20.89
N GLU A 208 16.99 1.36 21.44
CA GLU A 208 17.02 1.13 22.89
C GLU A 208 18.44 1.18 23.44
N VAL A 209 18.60 1.73 24.64
CA VAL A 209 19.84 1.64 25.43
C VAL A 209 19.53 0.89 26.71
N LYS A 210 20.20 -0.24 26.93
CA LYS A 210 20.10 -1.01 28.18
C LYS A 210 21.40 -1.75 28.50
N PRO A 211 21.78 -1.87 29.78
CA PRO A 211 22.69 -2.92 30.21
C PRO A 211 22.06 -4.29 29.91
N TYR A 212 22.88 -5.31 29.70
CA TYR A 212 22.34 -6.66 29.55
C TYR A 212 21.80 -7.17 30.90
N VAL A 213 20.76 -8.01 30.82
CA VAL A 213 19.99 -8.61 31.93
C VAL A 213 18.89 -7.70 32.52
N HIS A 214 17.65 -7.93 32.08
CA HIS A 214 16.56 -8.09 33.05
C HIS A 214 15.47 -9.05 32.56
N GLY A 215 14.98 -9.89 33.46
CA GLY A 215 13.78 -10.70 33.25
C GLY A 215 12.52 -9.85 33.51
N LEU A 216 11.42 -10.18 32.84
CA LEU A 216 10.17 -9.42 32.96
C LEU A 216 9.37 -9.79 34.22
N ASP A 217 8.75 -8.78 34.83
CA ASP A 217 7.87 -8.93 35.98
C ASP A 217 6.64 -9.82 35.68
N LYS A 218 6.38 -10.77 36.58
CA LYS A 218 5.28 -11.73 36.45
C LYS A 218 3.94 -11.12 36.86
N LYS A 219 3.17 -10.61 35.90
CA LYS A 219 1.70 -10.46 36.04
C LYS A 219 0.98 -10.62 34.70
N TYR A 220 0.00 -11.55 34.67
CA TYR A 220 -0.93 -11.83 33.57
C TYR A 220 -0.42 -12.59 32.32
N TYR A 221 0.52 -13.53 32.48
CA TYR A 221 1.06 -14.32 31.36
C TYR A 221 1.04 -15.83 31.60
N MET A 222 0.76 -16.61 30.54
CA MET A 222 1.16 -18.03 30.52
C MET A 222 2.65 -18.07 30.12
N SER A 223 3.51 -18.51 31.03
CA SER A 223 4.94 -18.69 30.74
C SER A 223 5.21 -20.15 30.41
N LYS A 224 5.97 -20.42 29.34
CA LYS A 224 6.42 -21.78 29.00
C LYS A 224 7.87 -21.72 28.51
N ASP A 225 8.75 -22.44 29.19
CA ASP A 225 10.13 -22.62 28.78
C ASP A 225 10.19 -23.59 27.59
N ILE A 226 10.90 -23.20 26.53
CA ILE A 226 10.99 -23.97 25.29
C ILE A 226 12.46 -24.33 25.04
N PRO A 227 12.84 -25.62 25.09
CA PRO A 227 14.17 -26.04 24.68
C PRO A 227 14.31 -25.87 23.16
N VAL A 228 15.35 -25.15 22.74
CA VAL A 228 15.62 -24.85 21.33
C VAL A 228 16.69 -25.82 20.80
N LYS A 229 16.33 -26.65 19.82
CA LYS A 229 17.29 -27.54 19.14
C LYS A 229 17.54 -27.05 17.72
N GLY A 230 18.81 -26.81 17.38
CA GLY A 230 19.20 -26.32 16.05
C GLY A 230 18.66 -24.93 15.70
N GLY A 231 18.37 -24.09 16.69
CA GLY A 231 17.80 -22.74 16.49
C GLY A 231 16.29 -22.69 16.26
N ILE A 232 15.57 -23.81 16.39
CA ILE A 232 14.11 -23.87 16.29
C ILE A 232 13.52 -24.45 17.59
N GLY A 233 12.53 -23.77 18.15
CA GLY A 233 11.70 -24.24 19.26
C GLY A 233 10.23 -24.13 18.89
N SER A 234 9.43 -25.15 19.21
CA SER A 234 7.99 -25.19 18.90
C SER A 234 7.17 -25.51 20.14
N PHE A 235 6.06 -24.80 20.33
CA PHE A 235 5.12 -25.05 21.42
C PHE A 235 3.68 -25.13 20.90
N SER A 236 2.84 -25.79 21.68
CA SER A 236 1.38 -25.83 21.48
C SER A 236 0.67 -25.84 22.82
N PHE A 237 -0.62 -25.47 22.78
CA PHE A 237 -1.54 -25.53 23.91
C PHE A 237 -2.69 -26.45 23.58
N ARG A 238 -3.11 -27.27 24.54
CA ARG A 238 -4.36 -28.02 24.48
C ARG A 238 -5.50 -27.14 24.98
N LYS A 239 -6.70 -27.30 24.40
CA LYS A 239 -7.92 -26.56 24.82
C LYS A 239 -8.13 -26.62 26.34
N LYS A 240 -7.86 -27.77 26.98
CA LYS A 240 -7.95 -27.94 28.44
C LYS A 240 -7.03 -26.99 29.22
N GLU A 241 -5.79 -26.78 28.77
CA GLU A 241 -4.79 -25.92 29.42
C GLU A 241 -5.24 -24.45 29.38
N ILE A 242 -5.76 -24.01 28.22
CA ILE A 242 -6.37 -22.68 28.02
C ILE A 242 -7.60 -22.48 28.93
N VAL A 243 -8.51 -23.44 28.97
CA VAL A 243 -9.73 -23.38 29.80
C VAL A 243 -9.39 -23.29 31.29
N THR A 244 -8.40 -24.06 31.75
CA THR A 244 -7.91 -23.97 33.14
C THR A 244 -7.35 -22.59 33.42
N LEU A 245 -6.47 -22.05 32.58
CA LEU A 245 -5.91 -20.70 32.79
C LEU A 245 -7.00 -19.62 32.82
N PHE A 246 -7.98 -19.68 31.92
CA PHE A 246 -9.11 -18.75 31.91
C PHE A 246 -9.88 -18.80 33.23
N LYS A 247 -10.29 -20.00 33.69
CA LYS A 247 -11.02 -20.17 34.95
C LYS A 247 -10.21 -19.75 36.18
N THR A 248 -8.89 -19.96 36.19
CA THR A 248 -8.00 -19.49 37.28
C THR A 248 -7.86 -17.97 37.29
N SER A 249 -7.81 -17.34 36.11
CA SER A 249 -7.68 -15.88 35.98
C SER A 249 -9.01 -15.14 36.22
N PHE A 250 -10.13 -15.81 35.96
CA PHE A 250 -11.49 -15.26 35.99
C PHE A 250 -12.44 -16.19 36.77
N PRO A 251 -12.23 -16.40 38.08
CA PRO A 251 -12.98 -17.39 38.87
C PRO A 251 -14.50 -17.10 38.94
N TYR A 252 -14.91 -15.85 38.71
CA TYR A 252 -16.31 -15.42 38.66
C TYR A 252 -17.03 -15.78 37.35
N PHE A 253 -16.32 -16.20 36.30
CA PHE A 253 -16.90 -16.55 34.99
C PHE A 253 -16.97 -18.07 34.84
N HIS A 254 -18.12 -18.64 35.23
CA HIS A 254 -18.35 -20.09 35.18
C HIS A 254 -18.50 -20.63 33.75
N ASP A 255 -19.10 -19.85 32.85
CA ASP A 255 -19.21 -20.17 31.43
C ASP A 255 -17.97 -19.70 30.65
N VAL A 256 -17.33 -20.64 29.96
CA VAL A 256 -16.16 -20.38 29.12
C VAL A 256 -16.54 -19.76 27.78
N SER A 257 -17.82 -19.78 27.40
CA SER A 257 -18.32 -19.18 26.16
C SER A 257 -18.09 -17.67 26.11
N VAL A 258 -18.07 -17.03 27.29
CA VAL A 258 -17.66 -15.63 27.54
C VAL A 258 -16.28 -15.32 26.92
N MET A 259 -15.34 -16.27 26.96
CA MET A 259 -14.00 -16.10 26.37
C MET A 259 -14.06 -15.79 24.86
N TYR A 260 -14.99 -16.39 24.13
CA TYR A 260 -15.19 -16.13 22.70
C TYR A 260 -16.04 -14.86 22.47
N GLN A 261 -17.10 -14.68 23.26
CA GLN A 261 -18.05 -13.56 23.14
C GLN A 261 -17.36 -12.19 23.32
N TYR A 262 -16.47 -12.06 24.31
CA TYR A 262 -15.73 -10.83 24.59
C TYR A 262 -14.37 -10.76 23.87
N HIS A 263 -14.14 -11.66 22.89
CA HIS A 263 -12.88 -11.76 22.15
C HIS A 263 -11.63 -11.77 23.04
N TYR A 264 -11.67 -12.56 24.11
CA TYR A 264 -10.61 -12.59 25.11
C TYR A 264 -9.27 -13.01 24.48
N LYS A 265 -8.19 -12.38 24.92
CA LYS A 265 -6.83 -12.59 24.39
C LYS A 265 -5.94 -13.09 25.51
N ILE A 266 -5.29 -14.23 25.29
CA ILE A 266 -4.25 -14.74 26.18
C ILE A 266 -2.89 -14.27 25.66
N PHE A 267 -2.10 -13.70 26.56
CA PHE A 267 -0.71 -13.36 26.33
C PHE A 267 0.18 -14.54 26.78
N VAL A 268 1.14 -14.88 25.94
CA VAL A 268 2.00 -16.06 26.05
C VAL A 268 3.44 -15.58 26.09
N ASN A 269 4.10 -15.74 27.23
CA ASN A 269 5.53 -15.49 27.34
C ASN A 269 6.29 -16.78 26.98
N ALA A 270 7.05 -16.73 25.90
CA ALA A 270 7.88 -17.84 25.44
C ALA A 270 9.34 -17.53 25.77
N THR A 271 9.93 -18.32 26.68
CA THR A 271 11.34 -18.18 27.07
C THR A 271 12.17 -19.23 26.34
N PHE A 272 13.16 -18.77 25.58
CA PHE A 272 14.08 -19.56 24.79
C PHE A 272 15.47 -19.56 25.44
N TYR A 273 16.08 -20.73 25.57
CA TYR A 273 17.42 -20.93 26.14
C TYR A 273 18.35 -21.48 25.06
N GLU A 274 19.51 -20.85 24.86
CA GLU A 274 20.55 -21.34 23.95
C GLU A 274 21.58 -22.18 24.72
N GLU A 275 21.58 -23.50 24.50
CA GLU A 275 22.39 -24.49 25.25
C GLU A 275 23.92 -24.23 25.22
N LEU A 276 24.44 -23.52 24.21
CA LEU A 276 25.88 -23.27 24.04
C LEU A 276 26.39 -21.96 24.66
N THR A 277 25.51 -20.98 24.88
CA THR A 277 25.90 -19.62 25.32
C THR A 277 25.26 -19.21 26.63
N ASN A 278 24.29 -19.99 27.13
CA ASN A 278 23.38 -19.62 28.22
C ASN A 278 22.64 -18.29 27.99
N LYS A 279 22.54 -17.81 26.74
CA LYS A 279 21.67 -16.67 26.41
C LYS A 279 20.21 -17.07 26.58
N VAL A 280 19.46 -16.18 27.20
CA VAL A 280 18.01 -16.29 27.38
C VAL A 280 17.34 -15.16 26.61
N ALA A 281 16.35 -15.50 25.78
CA ALA A 281 15.49 -14.53 25.11
C ALA A 281 14.03 -14.85 25.47
N SER A 282 13.21 -13.82 25.72
CA SER A 282 11.79 -13.97 26.01
C SER A 282 10.97 -13.04 25.13
N ASP A 283 9.97 -13.59 24.45
CA ASP A 283 9.04 -12.81 23.64
C ASP A 283 7.57 -13.08 24.01
N LEU A 284 6.72 -12.07 23.81
CA LEU A 284 5.33 -12.06 24.23
C LEU A 284 4.36 -12.22 23.05
N GLY A 285 4.02 -13.46 22.76
CA GLY A 285 2.95 -13.80 21.82
C GLY A 285 1.55 -13.42 22.33
N ARG A 286 0.62 -13.18 21.40
CA ARG A 286 -0.80 -12.97 21.68
C ARG A 286 -1.67 -13.98 20.93
N VAL A 287 -2.61 -14.60 21.64
CA VAL A 287 -3.54 -15.60 21.09
C VAL A 287 -4.97 -15.13 21.33
N ALA A 288 -5.78 -15.08 20.28
CA ALA A 288 -7.21 -14.77 20.35
C ALA A 288 -8.04 -16.04 20.08
N PHE A 289 -9.21 -16.11 20.70
CA PHE A 289 -10.12 -17.25 20.56
C PHE A 289 -11.32 -16.94 19.67
N SER A 290 -11.80 -17.96 18.98
CA SER A 290 -12.94 -17.92 18.05
C SER A 290 -13.82 -19.13 18.32
N PRO A 291 -15.16 -19.00 18.22
CA PRO A 291 -16.06 -20.12 18.47
C PRO A 291 -15.96 -21.21 17.38
N THR A 292 -15.68 -20.81 16.13
CA THR A 292 -15.45 -21.72 14.99
C THR A 292 -14.01 -21.65 14.47
N ASP A 293 -13.61 -22.65 13.66
CA ASP A 293 -12.37 -22.64 12.86
C ASP A 293 -12.52 -21.94 11.49
N VAL A 294 -13.73 -21.50 11.14
CA VAL A 294 -14.07 -20.94 9.83
C VAL A 294 -14.76 -19.59 10.00
N LYS A 295 -14.13 -18.54 9.47
CA LYS A 295 -14.66 -17.17 9.45
C LYS A 295 -14.93 -16.74 8.01
N PRO A 296 -16.21 -16.62 7.60
CA PRO A 296 -16.55 -15.87 6.40
C PRO A 296 -16.26 -14.38 6.62
N SER A 297 -15.83 -13.68 5.59
CA SER A 297 -15.58 -12.24 5.61
C SER A 297 -15.69 -11.68 4.20
N PHE A 298 -16.37 -10.56 4.03
CA PHE A 298 -16.28 -9.78 2.80
C PHE A 298 -15.04 -8.89 2.91
N PRO A 299 -14.04 -9.01 2.03
CA PRO A 299 -12.92 -8.08 2.01
C PRO A 299 -13.38 -6.64 1.82
N SER A 300 -12.61 -5.75 2.41
CA SER A 300 -12.75 -4.29 2.36
C SER A 300 -12.91 -3.73 0.93
N PHE A 301 -12.34 -4.41 -0.07
CA PHE A 301 -12.33 -4.01 -1.47
C PHE A 301 -13.57 -4.35 -2.29
N ASN A 302 -14.61 -4.91 -1.67
CA ASN A 302 -15.87 -5.07 -2.36
C ASN A 302 -16.57 -3.71 -2.61
N PRO A 303 -17.35 -3.59 -3.69
CA PRO A 303 -18.02 -2.34 -4.02
C PRO A 303 -19.16 -2.00 -3.04
N ASP A 304 -19.05 -0.84 -2.39
CA ASP A 304 -20.11 -0.22 -1.57
C ASP A 304 -21.32 0.27 -2.39
N TYR A 305 -21.19 0.30 -3.72
CA TYR A 305 -22.24 0.76 -4.64
C TYR A 305 -22.42 -0.18 -5.82
N PHE A 306 -23.67 -0.45 -6.20
CA PHE A 306 -24.01 -1.22 -7.40
C PHE A 306 -24.50 -0.33 -8.53
N LYS A 307 -24.38 -0.83 -9.77
CA LYS A 307 -24.71 -0.10 -11.00
C LYS A 307 -25.88 -0.77 -11.72
N PRO A 308 -27.09 -0.19 -11.68
CA PRO A 308 -28.28 -0.76 -12.32
C PRO A 308 -28.08 -1.16 -13.78
N GLY A 309 -28.42 -2.41 -14.11
CA GLY A 309 -28.26 -2.98 -15.45
C GLY A 309 -26.86 -3.54 -15.74
N LEU A 310 -25.95 -3.55 -14.76
CA LEU A 310 -24.63 -4.17 -14.82
C LEU A 310 -24.49 -5.20 -13.67
N PRO A 311 -23.66 -6.25 -13.82
CA PRO A 311 -23.58 -7.33 -12.84
C PRO A 311 -22.88 -6.87 -11.56
N PHE A 312 -23.57 -6.96 -10.43
CA PHE A 312 -23.01 -6.67 -9.12
C PHE A 312 -22.22 -7.89 -8.62
N ASN A 313 -20.90 -7.78 -8.66
CA ASN A 313 -19.98 -8.84 -8.26
C ASN A 313 -19.33 -8.48 -6.92
N VAL A 314 -19.35 -9.42 -5.97
CA VAL A 314 -18.63 -9.32 -4.69
C VAL A 314 -17.90 -10.62 -4.39
N MET A 315 -16.77 -10.53 -3.71
CA MET A 315 -15.99 -11.67 -3.25
C MET A 315 -16.15 -11.87 -1.74
N LEU A 316 -16.34 -13.12 -1.35
CA LEU A 316 -16.33 -13.59 0.02
C LEU A 316 -15.05 -14.41 0.27
N LYS A 317 -14.29 -14.05 1.31
CA LYS A 317 -13.15 -14.82 1.81
C LYS A 317 -13.59 -15.73 2.94
N VAL A 318 -13.29 -17.02 2.83
CA VAL A 318 -13.56 -18.07 3.83
C VAL A 318 -12.22 -18.60 4.33
N ALA A 319 -11.84 -18.15 5.52
CA ALA A 319 -10.50 -18.36 6.08
C ALA A 319 -10.60 -18.78 7.56
N LYS A 320 -9.45 -19.03 8.19
CA LYS A 320 -9.40 -19.13 9.65
C LYS A 320 -9.70 -17.77 10.30
N PRO A 321 -10.12 -17.73 11.58
CA PRO A 321 -10.41 -16.49 12.31
C PRO A 321 -9.25 -15.50 12.40
N ASN A 322 -8.00 -15.97 12.33
CA ASN A 322 -6.79 -15.15 12.29
C ASN A 322 -6.41 -14.65 10.88
N GLY A 323 -7.18 -15.01 9.85
CA GLY A 323 -6.96 -14.61 8.45
C GLY A 323 -6.19 -15.61 7.58
N ASP A 324 -5.59 -16.64 8.20
CA ASP A 324 -4.84 -17.70 7.50
C ASP A 324 -5.73 -18.52 6.57
N PRO A 325 -5.18 -19.05 5.45
CA PRO A 325 -5.91 -19.99 4.60
C PRO A 325 -6.28 -21.27 5.36
N LEU A 326 -7.47 -21.79 5.06
CA LEU A 326 -7.88 -23.15 5.39
C LEU A 326 -7.24 -24.12 4.38
N ASN A 327 -7.05 -25.38 4.78
CA ASN A 327 -6.55 -26.38 3.83
C ASN A 327 -7.66 -26.76 2.81
N PRO A 328 -7.31 -27.13 1.55
CA PRO A 328 -8.31 -27.43 0.52
C PRO A 328 -9.30 -28.55 0.89
N ALA A 329 -8.86 -29.55 1.66
CA ALA A 329 -9.72 -30.64 2.11
C ALA A 329 -10.80 -30.18 3.10
N ARG A 330 -10.53 -29.15 3.92
CA ARG A 330 -11.50 -28.49 4.79
C ARG A 330 -12.44 -27.60 3.98
N LEU A 331 -11.93 -26.84 3.02
CA LEU A 331 -12.71 -25.97 2.12
C LEU A 331 -13.78 -26.75 1.35
N ASN A 332 -13.44 -27.90 0.75
CA ASN A 332 -14.40 -28.75 0.03
C ASN A 332 -15.57 -29.28 0.90
N LYS A 333 -15.39 -29.35 2.22
CA LYS A 333 -16.41 -29.78 3.19
C LYS A 333 -17.24 -28.63 3.75
N ILE A 334 -16.84 -27.38 3.52
CA ILE A 334 -17.58 -26.20 3.99
C ILE A 334 -18.75 -25.92 3.05
N ARG A 335 -19.87 -25.48 3.63
CA ARG A 335 -21.02 -24.94 2.93
C ARG A 335 -21.33 -23.58 3.54
N ILE A 336 -21.40 -22.55 2.70
CA ILE A 336 -21.77 -21.21 3.10
C ILE A 336 -23.17 -20.93 2.56
N LYS A 337 -24.11 -20.60 3.45
CA LYS A 337 -25.43 -20.10 3.06
C LYS A 337 -25.31 -18.61 2.74
N ILE A 338 -25.71 -18.20 1.54
CA ILE A 338 -25.66 -16.80 1.09
C ILE A 338 -27.10 -16.32 0.88
N LYS A 339 -27.50 -15.32 1.68
CA LYS A 339 -28.80 -14.66 1.60
C LYS A 339 -28.63 -13.28 0.96
N THR A 340 -29.35 -13.01 -0.12
CA THR A 340 -29.36 -11.73 -0.85
C THR A 340 -30.74 -11.09 -0.71
N SER A 341 -30.81 -9.83 -0.29
CA SER A 341 -32.07 -9.10 -0.12
C SER A 341 -31.97 -7.69 -0.71
N TYR A 342 -33.11 -7.15 -1.17
CA TYR A 342 -33.17 -5.88 -1.90
C TYR A 342 -34.12 -4.91 -1.19
N SER A 343 -33.68 -3.66 -1.00
CA SER A 343 -34.51 -2.50 -0.60
C SER A 343 -35.48 -2.70 0.57
N TRP A 344 -34.96 -3.13 1.73
CA TRP A 344 -35.71 -3.38 2.98
C TRP A 344 -36.78 -4.49 2.91
N ASP A 345 -37.15 -4.98 1.73
CA ASP A 345 -38.01 -6.18 1.57
C ASP A 345 -37.20 -7.45 1.83
N TYR A 346 -37.08 -7.80 3.11
CA TYR A 346 -36.44 -9.04 3.56
C TYR A 346 -37.26 -10.30 3.26
N SER A 347 -38.53 -10.18 2.81
CA SER A 347 -39.41 -11.31 2.56
C SER A 347 -39.10 -12.04 1.24
N LYS A 348 -38.56 -11.33 0.25
CA LYS A 348 -38.20 -11.86 -1.08
C LYS A 348 -36.70 -12.10 -1.23
N ALA A 349 -36.05 -12.57 -0.16
CA ALA A 349 -34.62 -12.81 -0.18
C ALA A 349 -34.27 -14.09 -0.99
N LEU A 350 -33.29 -13.97 -1.88
CA LEU A 350 -32.71 -15.11 -2.60
C LEU A 350 -31.73 -15.81 -1.66
N GLU A 351 -31.86 -17.12 -1.52
CA GLU A 351 -30.94 -17.95 -0.72
C GLU A 351 -30.28 -19.02 -1.59
N GLU A 352 -28.95 -19.12 -1.53
CA GLU A 352 -28.17 -20.17 -2.16
C GLU A 352 -27.17 -20.76 -1.15
N THR A 353 -26.63 -21.95 -1.43
CA THR A 353 -25.57 -22.56 -0.63
C THR A 353 -24.39 -22.91 -1.53
N VAL A 354 -23.22 -22.35 -1.22
CA VAL A 354 -22.03 -22.38 -2.08
C VAL A 354 -20.86 -23.03 -1.33
N THR A 355 -20.00 -23.73 -2.06
CA THR A 355 -18.75 -24.31 -1.53
C THR A 355 -17.59 -23.38 -1.90
N PRO A 356 -16.66 -23.07 -0.98
CA PRO A 356 -15.46 -22.30 -1.30
C PRO A 356 -14.60 -22.98 -2.37
N SER A 357 -13.95 -22.17 -3.21
CA SER A 357 -12.89 -22.66 -4.09
C SER A 357 -11.62 -23.01 -3.29
N SER A 358 -10.63 -23.63 -3.94
CA SER A 358 -9.46 -24.23 -3.27
C SER A 358 -8.50 -23.23 -2.60
N ASP A 359 -8.56 -21.95 -2.94
CA ASP A 359 -7.84 -20.86 -2.27
C ASP A 359 -8.68 -20.11 -1.21
N GLY A 360 -9.91 -20.56 -0.97
CA GLY A 360 -10.78 -20.07 0.11
C GLY A 360 -11.72 -18.95 -0.29
N PHE A 361 -11.86 -18.65 -1.58
CA PHE A 361 -12.72 -17.56 -2.05
C PHE A 361 -14.00 -18.05 -2.74
N ILE A 362 -15.04 -17.22 -2.69
CA ILE A 362 -16.30 -17.37 -3.42
C ILE A 362 -16.59 -16.03 -4.10
N ILE A 363 -16.92 -16.05 -5.39
CA ILE A 363 -17.42 -14.89 -6.11
C ILE A 363 -18.94 -15.01 -6.19
N VAL A 364 -19.66 -13.98 -5.74
CA VAL A 364 -21.12 -13.89 -5.78
C VAL A 364 -21.48 -12.83 -6.80
N SER A 365 -22.18 -13.23 -7.87
CA SER A 365 -22.70 -12.31 -8.89
C SER A 365 -24.21 -12.16 -8.74
N ARG A 366 -24.71 -10.93 -8.88
CA ARG A 366 -26.13 -10.58 -8.77
C ARG A 366 -26.54 -9.56 -9.82
N ASN A 367 -27.60 -9.88 -10.54
CA ASN A 367 -28.34 -8.91 -11.37
C ASN A 367 -29.32 -8.15 -10.48
N VAL A 368 -28.85 -7.04 -9.89
CA VAL A 368 -29.66 -6.24 -8.97
C VAL A 368 -30.76 -5.49 -9.75
N PRO A 369 -32.04 -5.60 -9.36
CA PRO A 369 -33.13 -4.88 -10.04
C PRO A 369 -32.92 -3.36 -10.06
N SER A 370 -33.24 -2.69 -11.17
CA SER A 370 -33.04 -1.24 -11.33
C SER A 370 -33.90 -0.39 -10.40
N SER A 371 -35.02 -0.95 -9.92
CA SER A 371 -35.90 -0.39 -8.89
C SER A 371 -35.34 -0.49 -7.47
N ALA A 372 -34.30 -1.29 -7.25
CA ALA A 372 -33.69 -1.39 -5.93
C ALA A 372 -32.85 -0.15 -5.60
N ASN A 373 -32.87 0.26 -4.32
CA ASN A 373 -32.00 1.31 -3.78
C ASN A 373 -30.83 0.75 -2.96
N HIS A 374 -31.00 -0.45 -2.37
CA HIS A 374 -29.97 -1.14 -1.60
C HIS A 374 -29.98 -2.64 -1.89
N VAL A 375 -28.81 -3.28 -1.80
CA VAL A 375 -28.64 -4.73 -1.75
C VAL A 375 -27.86 -5.10 -0.49
N ARG A 376 -28.33 -6.12 0.23
CA ARG A 376 -27.63 -6.73 1.37
C ARG A 376 -27.32 -8.17 1.06
N LEU A 377 -26.06 -8.55 1.19
CA LEU A 377 -25.62 -9.94 1.20
C LEU A 377 -25.22 -10.34 2.63
N GLU A 378 -25.66 -11.53 3.04
CA GLU A 378 -25.31 -12.14 4.30
C GLU A 378 -24.82 -13.57 4.05
N ALA A 379 -23.58 -13.83 4.44
CA ALA A 379 -22.91 -15.11 4.24
C ALA A 379 -22.70 -15.78 5.59
N THR A 380 -23.40 -16.88 5.83
CA THR A 380 -23.41 -17.61 7.09
C THR A 380 -22.78 -18.99 6.93
N PHE A 381 -21.78 -19.26 7.75
CA PHE A 381 -21.29 -20.61 8.03
C PHE A 381 -22.00 -21.16 9.27
N VAL A 382 -22.33 -22.45 9.27
CA VAL A 382 -22.81 -23.18 10.45
C VAL A 382 -22.00 -24.46 10.55
N ASP A 383 -21.47 -24.76 11.73
CA ASP A 383 -20.72 -25.99 11.97
C ASP A 383 -21.63 -27.16 12.42
N SER A 384 -21.03 -28.33 12.63
CA SER A 384 -21.77 -29.54 13.07
C SER A 384 -22.32 -29.46 14.49
N SER A 385 -21.97 -28.44 15.28
CA SER A 385 -22.52 -28.18 16.62
C SER A 385 -23.70 -27.20 16.60
N GLY A 386 -24.02 -26.62 15.44
CA GLY A 386 -25.00 -25.54 15.31
C GLY A 386 -24.43 -24.15 15.57
N THR A 387 -23.13 -24.03 15.86
CA THR A 387 -22.46 -22.74 16.03
C THR A 387 -22.33 -22.05 14.68
N SER A 388 -22.74 -20.78 14.60
CA SER A 388 -22.75 -20.02 13.34
C SER A 388 -21.86 -18.78 13.38
N GLU A 389 -21.26 -18.47 12.23
CA GLU A 389 -20.47 -17.26 11.99
C GLU A 389 -20.98 -16.60 10.72
N SER A 390 -21.19 -15.28 10.75
CA SER A 390 -21.81 -14.55 9.64
C SER A 390 -21.07 -13.28 9.27
N ALA A 391 -20.86 -13.07 7.97
CA ALA A 391 -20.42 -11.81 7.39
C ALA A 391 -21.57 -11.12 6.68
N ARG A 392 -21.58 -9.78 6.68
CA ARG A 392 -22.59 -8.97 5.97
C ARG A 392 -21.90 -7.93 5.10
N LEU A 393 -22.47 -7.69 3.93
CA LEU A 393 -22.12 -6.60 3.03
C LEU A 393 -23.39 -5.87 2.63
N PHE A 394 -23.30 -4.54 2.61
CA PHE A 394 -24.38 -3.64 2.20
C PHE A 394 -23.85 -2.77 1.07
N ALA A 395 -24.57 -2.69 -0.03
CA ALA A 395 -24.26 -1.77 -1.12
C ALA A 395 -25.49 -0.97 -1.53
N SER A 396 -25.30 0.28 -1.91
CA SER A 396 -26.37 1.19 -2.34
C SER A 396 -26.34 1.43 -3.85
N LYS A 397 -27.43 1.93 -4.42
CA LYS A 397 -27.48 2.32 -5.82
C LYS A 397 -26.51 3.48 -6.09
N SER A 398 -25.80 3.41 -7.22
CA SER A 398 -24.96 4.51 -7.70
C SER A 398 -25.85 5.65 -8.25
N ASP A 399 -25.47 6.90 -8.03
CA ASP A 399 -26.16 8.09 -8.53
C ASP A 399 -25.67 8.43 -9.95
N SER A 400 -26.59 8.47 -10.93
CA SER A 400 -26.39 9.10 -12.25
C SER A 400 -27.69 9.84 -12.64
N PRO A 401 -27.61 11.13 -13.07
CA PRO A 401 -28.76 11.87 -13.57
C PRO A 401 -29.54 11.16 -14.70
N SER A 402 -28.85 10.56 -15.68
CA SER A 402 -29.52 9.85 -16.78
C SER A 402 -29.65 8.34 -16.58
N HIS A 403 -29.34 7.82 -15.39
CA HIS A 403 -29.25 6.38 -15.11
C HIS A 403 -28.25 5.64 -16.02
N SER A 404 -27.22 6.33 -16.51
CA SER A 404 -26.15 5.78 -17.33
C SER A 404 -24.96 5.36 -16.47
N TYR A 405 -24.54 4.11 -16.61
CA TYR A 405 -23.43 3.54 -15.83
C TYR A 405 -22.41 2.85 -16.74
N VAL A 406 -21.15 2.96 -16.33
CA VAL A 406 -19.99 2.23 -16.87
C VAL A 406 -19.41 1.38 -15.73
N GLN A 407 -18.99 0.16 -16.03
CA GLN A 407 -18.34 -0.77 -15.11
C GLN A 407 -17.00 -1.25 -15.71
N LEU A 408 -15.92 -1.05 -14.96
CA LEU A 408 -14.56 -1.42 -15.32
C LEU A 408 -14.15 -2.73 -14.63
N SER A 409 -13.51 -3.63 -15.36
CA SER A 409 -12.99 -4.90 -14.87
C SER A 409 -11.63 -5.23 -15.49
N THR A 410 -10.86 -6.12 -14.85
CA THR A 410 -9.63 -6.66 -15.44
C THR A 410 -9.44 -8.14 -15.13
N THR A 411 -8.92 -8.88 -16.10
CA THR A 411 -8.46 -10.27 -15.94
C THR A 411 -7.07 -10.36 -15.30
N THR A 412 -6.39 -9.22 -15.13
CA THR A 412 -5.02 -9.11 -14.63
C THR A 412 -4.95 -8.20 -13.38
N PRO A 413 -5.59 -8.58 -12.24
CA PRO A 413 -5.61 -7.77 -11.01
C PRO A 413 -4.23 -7.44 -10.44
N SER A 414 -3.27 -8.33 -10.65
CA SER A 414 -1.91 -8.18 -10.18
C SER A 414 -0.94 -8.61 -11.27
N VAL A 415 -0.05 -7.70 -11.69
CA VAL A 415 1.01 -7.99 -12.66
C VAL A 415 2.38 -7.56 -12.12
N LYS A 416 3.45 -7.80 -12.88
CA LYS A 416 4.76 -7.16 -12.64
C LYS A 416 4.95 -6.04 -13.67
N ALA A 417 5.71 -5.00 -13.32
CA ALA A 417 6.13 -3.98 -14.29
C ALA A 417 6.70 -4.63 -15.58
N GLY A 418 6.36 -4.05 -16.73
CA GLY A 418 6.66 -4.57 -18.07
C GLY A 418 5.62 -5.55 -18.62
N ALA A 419 4.67 -6.04 -17.83
CA ALA A 419 3.57 -6.87 -18.30
C ALA A 419 2.37 -6.04 -18.77
N ASP A 420 1.46 -6.69 -19.50
CA ASP A 420 0.25 -6.07 -20.05
C ASP A 420 -0.91 -6.20 -19.05
N ILE A 421 -1.66 -5.11 -18.85
CA ILE A 421 -2.89 -5.09 -18.04
C ILE A 421 -4.09 -5.00 -18.97
N SER A 422 -4.93 -6.02 -19.00
CA SER A 422 -6.09 -6.10 -19.90
C SER A 422 -7.37 -5.69 -19.19
N PHE A 423 -8.01 -4.65 -19.70
CA PHE A 423 -9.24 -4.08 -19.15
C PHE A 423 -10.44 -4.39 -20.04
N ARG A 424 -11.59 -4.62 -19.40
CA ARG A 424 -12.90 -4.80 -20.04
C ARG A 424 -13.87 -3.81 -19.41
N VAL A 425 -14.53 -3.03 -20.26
CA VAL A 425 -15.47 -1.97 -19.88
C VAL A 425 -16.84 -2.35 -20.41
N GLU A 426 -17.81 -2.44 -19.52
CA GLU A 426 -19.23 -2.70 -19.82
C GLU A 426 -20.07 -1.46 -19.48
N SER A 427 -21.12 -1.19 -20.24
CA SER A 427 -22.03 -0.06 -20.01
C SER A 427 -23.49 -0.44 -20.24
N ASN A 428 -24.42 0.22 -19.56
CA ASN A 428 -25.85 -0.01 -19.83
C ASN A 428 -26.38 0.79 -21.04
N PHE A 429 -25.59 1.75 -21.55
CA PHE A 429 -25.84 2.60 -22.73
C PHE A 429 -24.75 2.41 -23.80
N ALA A 430 -24.98 2.90 -25.02
CA ALA A 430 -24.01 2.82 -26.12
C ALA A 430 -22.82 3.79 -25.91
N LEU A 431 -21.61 3.28 -26.08
CA LEU A 431 -20.37 4.05 -26.00
C LEU A 431 -19.88 4.47 -27.41
N SER A 432 -19.14 5.58 -27.45
CA SER A 432 -18.48 6.11 -28.66
C SER A 432 -16.98 6.34 -28.45
N GLN A 433 -16.62 6.92 -27.30
CA GLN A 433 -15.23 7.16 -26.90
C GLN A 433 -15.12 7.05 -25.38
N LEU A 434 -14.07 6.39 -24.92
CA LEU A 434 -13.63 6.39 -23.53
C LEU A 434 -12.35 7.20 -23.41
N ASN A 435 -12.20 7.93 -22.32
CA ASN A 435 -10.94 8.50 -21.86
C ASN A 435 -10.50 7.71 -20.62
N TYR A 436 -9.19 7.61 -20.41
CA TYR A 436 -8.63 6.94 -19.24
C TYR A 436 -7.48 7.73 -18.61
N LEU A 437 -7.27 7.49 -17.33
CA LEU A 437 -6.20 8.09 -16.52
C LEU A 437 -5.64 7.03 -15.57
N VAL A 438 -4.33 6.80 -15.61
CA VAL A 438 -3.62 5.97 -14.63
C VAL A 438 -2.95 6.88 -13.61
N ARG A 439 -3.31 6.71 -12.33
CA ARG A 439 -2.66 7.36 -11.19
C ARG A 439 -1.89 6.34 -10.36
N SER A 440 -0.77 6.74 -9.77
CA SER A 440 -0.05 5.96 -8.75
C SER A 440 0.82 6.89 -7.91
N ARG A 441 1.00 6.56 -6.63
CA ARG A 441 1.83 7.36 -5.69
C ARG A 441 1.36 8.82 -5.60
N GLY A 442 0.07 9.06 -5.83
CA GLY A 442 -0.53 10.39 -5.87
C GLY A 442 -0.19 11.23 -7.11
N MET A 443 0.44 10.66 -8.14
CA MET A 443 0.81 11.31 -9.40
C MET A 443 0.01 10.74 -10.58
N THR A 444 -0.14 11.52 -11.65
CA THR A 444 -0.55 10.99 -12.97
C THR A 444 0.63 10.25 -13.60
N VAL A 445 0.41 9.02 -14.06
CA VAL A 445 1.43 8.19 -14.72
C VAL A 445 1.28 8.20 -16.23
N THR A 446 0.05 8.07 -16.72
CA THR A 446 -0.29 8.14 -18.15
C THR A 446 -1.79 8.40 -18.30
N SER A 447 -2.20 8.97 -19.42
CA SER A 447 -3.60 9.13 -19.79
C SER A 447 -3.79 8.93 -21.29
N GLY A 448 -5.04 8.79 -21.73
CA GLY A 448 -5.32 8.62 -23.15
C GLY A 448 -6.80 8.44 -23.47
N SER A 449 -7.08 8.12 -24.74
CA SER A 449 -8.41 7.85 -25.24
C SER A 449 -8.46 6.51 -25.97
N HIS A 450 -9.61 5.85 -25.93
CA HIS A 450 -9.92 4.62 -26.64
C HIS A 450 -11.22 4.81 -27.40
N VAL A 451 -11.19 4.62 -28.72
CA VAL A 451 -12.37 4.73 -29.59
C VAL A 451 -13.15 3.43 -29.49
N VAL A 452 -14.45 3.53 -29.25
CA VAL A 452 -15.34 2.35 -29.12
C VAL A 452 -16.12 2.19 -30.42
N THR A 453 -16.28 0.95 -30.87
CA THR A 453 -17.13 0.62 -32.02
C THR A 453 -18.54 1.19 -31.79
N PRO A 454 -19.11 1.97 -32.73
CA PRO A 454 -20.41 2.60 -32.56
C PRO A 454 -21.50 1.61 -32.12
N SER A 455 -22.38 2.07 -31.24
CA SER A 455 -23.48 1.27 -30.65
C SER A 455 -23.05 0.13 -29.72
N SER A 456 -21.73 -0.13 -29.52
CA SER A 456 -21.29 -1.14 -28.56
C SER A 456 -21.56 -0.71 -27.12
N LYS A 457 -21.93 -1.69 -26.29
CA LYS A 457 -22.04 -1.57 -24.82
C LYS A 457 -20.85 -2.20 -24.09
N GLU A 458 -19.86 -2.68 -24.84
CA GLU A 458 -18.68 -3.34 -24.32
C GLU A 458 -17.45 -2.96 -25.14
N THR A 459 -16.31 -2.83 -24.48
CA THR A 459 -15.01 -2.78 -25.15
C THR A 459 -13.91 -3.33 -24.25
N SER A 460 -12.77 -3.67 -24.84
CA SER A 460 -11.56 -4.03 -24.13
C SER A 460 -10.36 -3.29 -24.70
N PHE A 461 -9.38 -3.03 -23.85
CA PHE A 461 -8.11 -2.41 -24.21
C PHE A 461 -7.02 -2.83 -23.21
N THR A 462 -5.77 -2.59 -23.57
CA THR A 462 -4.61 -3.01 -22.78
C THR A 462 -3.71 -1.81 -22.50
N ILE A 463 -3.20 -1.71 -21.26
CA ILE A 463 -2.16 -0.74 -20.89
C ILE A 463 -0.89 -1.50 -20.50
N LYS A 464 0.27 -1.03 -20.98
CA LYS A 464 1.57 -1.54 -20.56
C LYS A 464 1.88 -1.09 -19.14
N SER A 465 2.06 -2.02 -18.21
CA SER A 465 2.49 -1.67 -16.85
C SER A 465 3.94 -1.21 -16.81
N THR A 466 4.22 -0.20 -15.99
CA THR A 466 5.57 0.36 -15.77
C THR A 466 5.90 0.41 -14.29
N GLU A 467 7.17 0.61 -13.93
CA GLU A 467 7.62 0.68 -12.54
C GLU A 467 6.97 1.85 -11.78
N SER A 468 6.66 2.96 -12.48
CA SER A 468 5.95 4.11 -11.90
C SER A 468 4.51 3.80 -11.50
N MET A 469 3.92 2.70 -11.97
CA MET A 469 2.60 2.21 -11.54
C MET A 469 2.63 1.33 -10.29
N ALA A 470 3.82 0.93 -9.82
CA ALA A 470 3.98 0.12 -8.61
C ALA A 470 4.10 0.99 -7.35
N PRO A 471 3.69 0.51 -6.16
CA PRO A 471 3.21 -0.85 -5.84
C PRO A 471 1.80 -1.16 -6.35
N ALA A 472 0.98 -0.15 -6.59
CA ALA A 472 -0.31 -0.32 -7.25
C ALA A 472 -0.72 0.99 -7.93
N ALA A 473 -1.64 0.90 -8.89
CA ALA A 473 -2.14 2.02 -9.65
C ALA A 473 -3.67 2.01 -9.70
N ARG A 474 -4.25 3.20 -9.80
CA ARG A 474 -5.67 3.47 -9.95
C ARG A 474 -5.92 3.88 -11.40
N LEU A 475 -6.61 3.03 -12.17
CA LEU A 475 -7.13 3.36 -13.49
C LEU A 475 -8.52 3.98 -13.33
N LEU A 476 -8.71 5.22 -13.77
CA LEU A 476 -10.02 5.78 -14.09
C LEU A 476 -10.33 5.54 -15.57
N VAL A 477 -11.60 5.25 -15.88
CA VAL A 477 -12.18 5.34 -17.23
C VAL A 477 -13.43 6.22 -17.18
N TYR A 478 -13.60 7.12 -18.14
CA TYR A 478 -14.78 7.98 -18.21
C TYR A 478 -15.17 8.30 -19.66
N CYS A 479 -16.42 8.66 -19.87
CA CYS A 479 -16.90 9.27 -21.10
C CYS A 479 -17.75 10.50 -20.81
N MET A 480 -17.77 11.42 -21.77
CA MET A 480 -18.60 12.62 -21.76
C MET A 480 -19.75 12.41 -22.74
N LYS A 481 -20.99 12.51 -22.26
CA LYS A 481 -22.19 12.48 -23.09
C LYS A 481 -22.43 13.84 -23.76
N GLN A 482 -23.32 13.88 -24.76
CA GLN A 482 -23.63 15.10 -25.53
C GLN A 482 -24.27 16.20 -24.67
N ASP A 483 -24.98 15.81 -23.61
CA ASP A 483 -25.57 16.68 -22.59
C ASP A 483 -24.56 17.21 -21.56
N GLY A 484 -23.29 16.79 -21.65
CA GLY A 484 -22.23 17.15 -20.70
C GLY A 484 -22.13 16.25 -19.47
N GLU A 485 -22.98 15.23 -19.31
CA GLU A 485 -22.84 14.28 -18.21
C GLU A 485 -21.55 13.47 -18.36
N ILE A 486 -20.78 13.38 -17.27
CA ILE A 486 -19.61 12.51 -17.17
C ILE A 486 -20.03 11.20 -16.51
N VAL A 487 -19.92 10.09 -17.23
CA VAL A 487 -20.07 8.74 -16.67
C VAL A 487 -18.67 8.16 -16.48
N VAL A 488 -18.37 7.64 -15.29
CA VAL A 488 -17.02 7.25 -14.87
C VAL A 488 -17.04 5.94 -14.09
N ASP A 489 -15.93 5.20 -14.18
CA ASP A 489 -15.56 4.18 -13.22
C ASP A 489 -14.07 4.21 -12.89
N ALA A 490 -13.68 3.58 -11.79
CA ALA A 490 -12.29 3.46 -11.38
C ALA A 490 -11.96 2.08 -10.81
N LEU A 491 -10.74 1.60 -11.04
CA LEU A 491 -10.27 0.29 -10.63
C LEU A 491 -8.82 0.35 -10.14
N ASN A 492 -8.52 -0.32 -9.03
CA ASN A 492 -7.15 -0.46 -8.53
C ASN A 492 -6.52 -1.76 -9.04
N VAL A 493 -5.25 -1.71 -9.47
CA VAL A 493 -4.44 -2.84 -9.93
C VAL A 493 -3.11 -2.89 -9.21
N ASN A 494 -2.67 -4.07 -8.77
CA ASN A 494 -1.42 -4.26 -8.05
C ASN A 494 -0.27 -4.48 -9.03
N ILE A 495 0.77 -3.66 -8.96
CA ILE A 495 1.94 -3.74 -9.85
C ILE A 495 3.16 -4.10 -9.00
N GLY A 496 3.56 -5.35 -9.11
CA GLY A 496 4.74 -5.87 -8.43
C GLY A 496 6.03 -5.25 -8.98
N ASN A 497 6.95 -4.98 -8.07
CA ASN A 497 8.28 -4.39 -8.28
C ASN A 497 8.28 -2.91 -8.74
N PRO A 498 8.52 -1.95 -7.85
CA PRO A 498 8.67 -0.53 -8.21
C PRO A 498 10.08 -0.09 -8.60
N PHE A 499 11.10 -0.95 -8.50
CA PHE A 499 12.49 -0.53 -8.67
C PHE A 499 12.99 -0.76 -10.11
N GLN A 500 13.47 0.31 -10.74
CA GLN A 500 13.83 0.40 -12.17
C GLN A 500 15.07 -0.40 -12.60
N ASN A 501 15.75 -1.13 -11.71
CA ASN A 501 16.93 -1.97 -12.04
C ASN A 501 16.54 -3.29 -12.77
N ASN A 502 15.46 -3.27 -13.56
CA ASN A 502 14.69 -4.43 -13.97
C ASN A 502 14.92 -4.81 -15.45
N ASP A 503 16.18 -4.88 -15.87
CA ASP A 503 16.52 -5.27 -17.23
C ASP A 503 16.92 -6.75 -17.34
N ASN A 504 16.01 -7.53 -17.95
CA ASN A 504 16.23 -8.86 -18.52
C ASN A 504 17.10 -8.78 -19.80
N ILE A 505 18.18 -8.01 -19.75
CA ILE A 505 19.18 -7.96 -20.81
C ILE A 505 19.99 -9.26 -20.77
N ARG A 506 19.67 -10.16 -21.71
CA ARG A 506 20.59 -11.20 -22.21
C ARG A 506 21.63 -10.51 -23.10
N VAL A 507 22.69 -9.96 -22.50
CA VAL A 507 23.87 -9.51 -23.25
C VAL A 507 25.11 -10.17 -22.68
N SER A 508 25.88 -10.79 -23.57
CA SER A 508 27.28 -11.11 -23.41
C SER A 508 28.09 -9.81 -23.30
N GLY A 509 28.13 -9.23 -22.10
CA GLY A 509 28.79 -7.96 -21.83
C GLY A 509 28.89 -7.72 -20.33
N LYS A 510 30.07 -7.26 -19.87
CA LYS A 510 30.44 -7.24 -18.45
C LYS A 510 29.51 -6.33 -17.64
N ARG A 511 28.67 -6.91 -16.76
CA ARG A 511 28.13 -6.17 -15.59
C ARG A 511 29.28 -5.91 -14.62
N HIS A 512 29.28 -4.76 -13.96
CA HIS A 512 30.31 -4.44 -12.97
C HIS A 512 30.10 -5.29 -11.72
N GLU A 513 30.98 -6.26 -11.49
CA GLU A 513 31.11 -6.99 -10.23
C GLU A 513 32.10 -6.23 -9.34
N THR A 514 31.89 -6.24 -8.03
CA THR A 514 32.78 -5.58 -7.06
C THR A 514 32.93 -6.50 -5.86
N ASP A 515 34.12 -7.05 -5.70
CA ASP A 515 34.46 -7.97 -4.61
C ASP A 515 34.95 -7.18 -3.40
N TYR A 516 34.33 -7.41 -2.24
CA TYR A 516 34.78 -6.87 -0.96
C TYR A 516 35.25 -8.01 -0.06
N ASN A 517 36.53 -7.95 0.34
CA ASN A 517 37.10 -8.87 1.32
C ASN A 517 36.77 -8.37 2.73
N LEU A 518 36.00 -9.15 3.49
CA LEU A 518 35.73 -8.88 4.90
C LEU A 518 36.57 -9.82 5.77
N LEU A 519 37.33 -9.21 6.68
CA LEU A 519 38.03 -9.89 7.77
C LEU A 519 36.98 -10.23 8.84
N VAL A 520 36.78 -11.53 9.14
CA VAL A 520 35.91 -11.93 10.25
C VAL A 520 36.62 -11.56 11.56
N ALA A 521 36.36 -10.35 12.05
CA ALA A 521 36.80 -9.94 13.39
C ALA A 521 36.29 -10.94 14.44
N LYS A 522 37.01 -11.04 15.57
CA LYS A 522 36.86 -12.08 16.60
C LYS A 522 35.46 -12.07 17.25
N LEU A 523 34.51 -12.73 16.58
CA LEU A 523 33.09 -12.80 16.92
C LEU A 523 32.77 -14.18 17.48
N ASN A 524 32.42 -14.23 18.76
CA ASN A 524 32.13 -15.48 19.46
C ASN A 524 30.77 -16.03 18.98
N SER A 525 30.82 -17.07 18.15
CA SER A 525 29.71 -17.97 17.75
C SER A 525 28.35 -17.34 17.41
N LEU A 526 27.94 -17.47 16.13
CA LEU A 526 26.57 -17.31 15.58
C LEU A 526 26.13 -15.94 15.04
N THR A 527 27.03 -15.19 14.40
CA THR A 527 26.62 -14.27 13.31
C THR A 527 26.27 -15.05 12.05
N SER A 528 24.97 -15.16 11.71
CA SER A 528 24.55 -15.41 10.32
C SER A 528 23.85 -14.17 9.76
N VAL A 529 24.38 -13.67 8.65
CA VAL A 529 23.88 -12.49 7.93
C VAL A 529 22.42 -12.70 7.52
N GLY A 530 21.64 -11.61 7.49
CA GLY A 530 20.18 -11.62 7.57
C GLY A 530 19.43 -12.43 6.50
N HIS A 531 18.26 -12.94 6.90
CA HIS A 531 17.17 -13.49 6.06
C HIS A 531 17.56 -14.15 4.73
N PHE A 532 18.26 -15.28 4.82
CA PHE A 532 18.28 -16.27 3.74
C PHE A 532 17.18 -17.31 3.97
N LEU A 533 16.22 -17.40 3.04
CA LEU A 533 15.41 -18.60 2.91
C LEU A 533 16.26 -19.69 2.25
N ARG A 534 16.30 -20.86 2.88
CA ARG A 534 16.93 -22.06 2.36
C ARG A 534 16.01 -22.63 1.27
N ASP A 535 16.54 -22.85 0.08
CA ASP A 535 15.92 -23.76 -0.90
C ASP A 535 16.51 -25.16 -0.67
N ASP A 536 15.72 -26.21 -0.89
CA ASP A 536 16.04 -27.58 -0.41
C ASP A 536 17.05 -28.33 -1.31
N LEU A 537 17.86 -27.59 -2.06
CA LEU A 537 18.96 -28.08 -2.88
C LEU A 537 20.24 -27.30 -2.52
N GLY A 538 21.15 -27.97 -1.80
CA GLY A 538 22.28 -27.34 -1.12
C GLY A 538 23.25 -26.55 -2.03
N ASN A 539 23.97 -25.62 -1.38
CA ASN A 539 25.16 -24.87 -1.84
C ASN A 539 24.99 -23.45 -2.42
N ARG A 540 23.79 -22.87 -2.50
CA ARG A 540 23.66 -21.41 -2.70
C ARG A 540 22.49 -20.80 -1.93
N ALA A 541 22.78 -19.86 -1.04
CA ALA A 541 21.77 -19.00 -0.43
C ALA A 541 21.57 -17.74 -1.30
N GLN A 542 20.53 -17.73 -2.14
CA GLN A 542 20.20 -16.59 -3.00
C GLN A 542 19.00 -15.81 -2.47
N SER A 543 19.16 -14.52 -2.23
CA SER A 543 18.02 -13.61 -2.11
C SER A 543 17.48 -13.28 -3.50
N ILE A 544 16.39 -13.93 -3.91
CA ILE A 544 15.76 -13.70 -5.22
C ILE A 544 14.82 -12.50 -5.14
N THR A 545 15.41 -11.31 -5.16
CA THR A 545 14.79 -10.12 -5.77
C THR A 545 15.69 -9.69 -6.93
N GLY A 546 15.17 -9.73 -8.16
CA GLY A 546 15.97 -9.79 -9.39
C GLY A 546 16.76 -8.52 -9.80
N LEU A 547 17.06 -7.63 -8.83
CA LEU A 547 17.43 -6.23 -9.05
C LEU A 547 18.75 -5.87 -8.36
N VAL A 548 18.97 -6.44 -7.17
CA VAL A 548 20.24 -6.40 -6.45
C VAL A 548 20.44 -7.78 -5.84
N THR A 549 21.52 -8.48 -6.19
CA THR A 549 21.87 -9.77 -5.57
C THR A 549 23.10 -9.61 -4.71
N MET A 550 22.97 -9.97 -3.43
CA MET A 550 24.09 -10.17 -2.51
C MET A 550 24.31 -11.67 -2.35
N SER A 551 25.56 -12.12 -2.49
CA SER A 551 25.97 -13.49 -2.16
C SER A 551 27.24 -13.46 -1.34
N ILE A 552 27.33 -14.36 -0.37
CA ILE A 552 28.49 -14.55 0.49
C ILE A 552 29.19 -15.82 0.01
N ASP A 553 30.45 -15.69 -0.38
CA ASP A 553 31.29 -16.83 -0.78
C ASP A 553 32.24 -17.18 0.37
N THR A 554 32.02 -18.38 0.92
CA THR A 554 32.77 -18.98 2.02
C THR A 554 33.74 -20.08 1.53
N GLY A 555 33.99 -20.18 0.23
CA GLY A 555 34.81 -21.24 -0.35
C GLY A 555 34.19 -22.64 -0.17
N GLY A 556 32.85 -22.73 -0.19
CA GLY A 556 32.10 -23.97 0.01
C GLY A 556 31.90 -24.40 1.47
N ARG A 557 32.35 -23.62 2.45
CA ARG A 557 32.19 -23.93 3.88
C ARG A 557 30.82 -23.49 4.41
N SER A 558 30.11 -24.36 5.13
CA SER A 558 28.84 -24.02 5.79
C SER A 558 29.02 -23.25 7.11
N VAL A 559 30.22 -23.30 7.69
CA VAL A 559 30.63 -22.60 8.91
C VAL A 559 32.03 -22.03 8.68
N VAL A 560 32.29 -20.82 9.16
CA VAL A 560 33.60 -20.14 9.10
C VAL A 560 34.09 -19.83 10.51
N SER A 561 35.40 -19.84 10.71
CA SER A 561 36.03 -19.57 12.00
C SER A 561 36.24 -18.07 12.24
N PRO A 562 36.31 -17.59 13.50
CA PRO A 562 36.73 -16.21 13.78
C PRO A 562 38.15 -15.98 13.25
N GLY A 563 38.31 -14.96 12.41
CA GLY A 563 39.55 -14.66 11.68
C GLY A 563 39.55 -15.06 10.20
N ASP A 564 38.63 -15.92 9.75
CA ASP A 564 38.53 -16.31 8.34
C ASP A 564 38.25 -15.09 7.44
N LEU A 565 38.75 -15.13 6.19
CA LEU A 565 38.36 -14.19 5.14
C LEU A 565 37.12 -14.71 4.42
N VAL A 566 36.13 -13.84 4.23
CA VAL A 566 34.89 -14.17 3.51
C VAL A 566 34.64 -13.10 2.44
N THR A 567 34.32 -13.53 1.22
CA THR A 567 34.06 -12.60 0.11
C THR A 567 32.58 -12.26 0.05
N VAL A 568 32.25 -10.97 0.09
CA VAL A 568 30.89 -10.49 -0.16
C VAL A 568 30.81 -9.93 -1.56
N ARG A 569 30.01 -10.58 -2.42
CA ARG A 569 29.72 -10.14 -3.78
C ARG A 569 28.40 -9.42 -3.82
N GLY A 570 28.41 -8.15 -4.25
CA GLY A 570 27.22 -7.37 -4.56
C GLY A 570 27.08 -7.14 -6.06
N LYS A 571 25.86 -7.25 -6.59
CA LYS A 571 25.56 -7.02 -8.00
C LYS A 571 24.35 -6.11 -8.14
N ALA A 572 24.53 -4.98 -8.81
CA ALA A 572 23.50 -3.96 -9.07
C ALA A 572 23.69 -3.36 -10.48
N SER A 573 22.82 -2.43 -10.87
CA SER A 573 23.00 -1.64 -12.10
C SER A 573 24.22 -0.71 -12.00
N PRO A 574 24.94 -0.42 -13.10
CA PRO A 574 26.03 0.55 -13.11
C PRO A 574 25.64 1.89 -12.49
N GLY A 575 26.54 2.49 -11.70
CA GLY A 575 26.26 3.74 -10.96
C GLY A 575 25.40 3.60 -9.69
N SER A 576 24.89 2.41 -9.37
CA SER A 576 24.13 2.19 -8.13
C SER A 576 25.02 2.27 -6.89
N PHE A 577 24.58 3.02 -5.87
CA PHE A 577 25.19 2.97 -4.54
C PHE A 577 24.68 1.74 -3.75
N MET A 578 25.60 0.88 -3.30
CA MET A 578 25.30 -0.25 -2.41
C MET A 578 25.93 0.00 -1.03
N ALA A 579 25.18 -0.29 0.04
CA ALA A 579 25.68 -0.17 1.41
C ALA A 579 25.23 -1.37 2.27
N PHE A 580 26.21 -2.13 2.74
CA PHE A 580 26.02 -3.34 3.53
C PHE A 580 25.88 -3.04 5.02
N ARG A 581 25.19 -3.92 5.75
CA ARG A 581 25.08 -3.92 7.22
C ARG A 581 25.21 -5.37 7.70
N ALA A 582 26.04 -5.60 8.71
CA ALA A 582 26.15 -6.89 9.39
C ALA A 582 25.64 -6.74 10.82
N VAL A 583 24.72 -7.60 11.24
CA VAL A 583 24.09 -7.57 12.57
C VAL A 583 24.15 -8.98 13.17
N ASP A 584 24.49 -9.07 14.46
CA ASP A 584 24.40 -10.29 15.23
C ASP A 584 22.92 -10.66 15.44
N LYS A 585 22.54 -11.91 15.11
CA LYS A 585 21.16 -12.38 15.23
C LYS A 585 20.61 -12.28 16.66
N SER A 586 21.46 -12.39 17.68
CA SER A 586 21.04 -12.22 19.07
C SER A 586 20.61 -10.78 19.41
N VAL A 587 20.93 -9.78 18.58
CA VAL A 587 20.33 -8.43 18.66
C VAL A 587 18.89 -8.43 18.16
N LEU A 588 18.62 -9.15 17.07
CA LEU A 588 17.28 -9.28 16.47
C LEU A 588 16.31 -10.08 17.35
N LEU A 589 16.82 -10.89 18.28
CA LEU A 589 16.03 -11.58 19.31
C LEU A 589 15.61 -10.68 20.48
N MET A 590 16.22 -9.48 20.63
CA MET A 590 15.95 -8.57 21.75
C MET A 590 14.99 -7.42 21.39
N LYS A 591 14.91 -7.05 20.12
CA LYS A 591 14.03 -6.00 19.60
C LYS A 591 13.86 -6.17 18.09
N GLU A 592 12.70 -5.77 17.58
CA GLU A 592 12.44 -5.67 16.14
C GLU A 592 13.50 -4.79 15.46
N ASP A 593 13.89 -5.16 14.24
CA ASP A 593 15.01 -4.53 13.53
C ASP A 593 14.69 -3.08 13.12
N THR A 594 15.75 -2.28 13.01
CA THR A 594 15.72 -0.90 12.51
C THR A 594 16.04 -0.82 11.01
N ASP A 595 16.05 -1.96 10.30
CA ASP A 595 16.30 -2.02 8.86
C ASP A 595 15.15 -1.42 8.03
N ILE A 596 15.47 -1.03 6.81
CA ILE A 596 14.52 -0.51 5.85
C ILE A 596 14.03 -1.69 5.01
N THR A 597 12.90 -2.26 5.41
CA THR A 597 12.30 -3.38 4.68
C THR A 597 11.66 -2.89 3.37
N VAL A 598 11.61 -3.76 2.35
CA VAL A 598 10.86 -3.47 1.11
C VAL A 598 9.41 -3.11 1.43
N GLN A 599 8.78 -3.80 2.39
CA GLN A 599 7.40 -3.53 2.79
C GLN A 599 7.21 -2.11 3.36
N LYS A 600 8.16 -1.62 4.18
CA LYS A 600 8.17 -0.23 4.67
C LYS A 600 8.18 0.75 3.49
N VAL A 601 9.08 0.55 2.52
CA VAL A 601 9.16 1.39 1.31
C VAL A 601 7.86 1.32 0.48
N LEU A 602 7.27 0.14 0.27
CA LEU A 602 6.00 0.02 -0.47
C LEU A 602 4.86 0.75 0.26
N GLY A 603 4.79 0.66 1.58
CA GLY A 603 3.82 1.40 2.41
C GLY A 603 4.03 2.92 2.35
N ASP A 604 5.29 3.38 2.41
CA ASP A 604 5.63 4.79 2.24
C ASP A 604 5.24 5.32 0.85
N LEU A 605 5.48 4.56 -0.22
CA LEU A 605 5.05 4.92 -1.57
C LEU A 605 3.52 5.03 -1.67
N GLN A 606 2.78 4.14 -1.00
CA GLN A 606 1.32 4.20 -0.93
C GLN A 606 0.82 5.41 -0.13
N SER A 607 1.57 5.87 0.88
CA SER A 607 1.21 7.07 1.67
C SER A 607 1.23 8.39 0.88
N TYR A 608 1.80 8.41 -0.33
CA TYR A 608 1.67 9.55 -1.24
C TYR A 608 0.38 9.54 -2.04
N ASP A 609 -0.19 8.36 -2.25
CA ASP A 609 -1.50 8.27 -2.85
C ASP A 609 -2.55 8.88 -1.94
N SER A 610 -3.53 9.46 -2.58
CA SER A 610 -4.54 10.30 -1.96
C SER A 610 -5.85 9.54 -1.76
N ALA A 611 -6.05 8.48 -2.54
CA ALA A 611 -7.24 7.64 -2.51
C ALA A 611 -7.57 7.12 -1.10
N ARG A 612 -8.72 7.54 -0.54
CA ARG A 612 -9.24 7.01 0.74
C ARG A 612 -9.49 5.50 0.72
N THR A 613 -9.81 4.95 -0.45
CA THR A 613 -10.13 3.52 -0.65
C THR A 613 -8.94 2.77 -1.27
N TRP A 614 -7.81 2.85 -0.56
CA TRP A 614 -6.64 2.04 -0.86
C TRP A 614 -6.61 0.79 0.00
N TYR A 615 -6.74 -0.36 -0.64
CA TYR A 615 -6.70 -1.65 0.05
C TYR A 615 -5.26 -2.14 0.09
N PRO A 616 -4.70 -2.42 1.29
CA PRO A 616 -3.33 -2.86 1.38
C PRO A 616 -3.12 -4.17 0.61
N TYR A 617 -2.04 -4.25 -0.16
CA TYR A 617 -1.75 -5.42 -1.00
C TYR A 617 -1.59 -6.72 -0.18
N TRP A 618 -1.33 -6.62 1.13
CA TRP A 618 -1.28 -7.75 2.05
C TRP A 618 -2.67 -8.31 2.42
N GLU A 619 -3.75 -7.53 2.34
CA GLU A 619 -5.13 -8.03 2.55
C GLU A 619 -5.56 -8.99 1.43
N TRP A 620 -4.96 -8.87 0.24
CA TRP A 620 -5.30 -9.67 -0.93
C TRP A 620 -4.79 -11.12 -0.83
N GLY A 621 -3.91 -11.43 0.12
CA GLY A 621 -3.51 -12.80 0.44
C GLY A 621 -2.83 -13.57 -0.71
N LEU A 622 -2.25 -12.88 -1.71
CA LEU A 622 -1.71 -13.45 -2.95
C LEU A 622 -0.37 -14.20 -2.77
N GLY A 623 -0.31 -15.10 -1.78
CA GLY A 623 0.67 -16.16 -1.70
C GLY A 623 0.36 -17.27 -2.72
N LYS A 624 0.93 -17.18 -3.91
CA LYS A 624 1.08 -18.27 -4.90
C LYS A 624 -0.17 -18.76 -5.69
N SER A 625 -1.40 -18.27 -5.49
CA SER A 625 -2.52 -18.64 -6.40
C SER A 625 -2.47 -17.87 -7.72
N ARG A 626 -2.29 -18.58 -8.86
CA ARG A 626 -2.17 -18.01 -10.22
C ARG A 626 -3.51 -17.86 -10.97
N ARG A 627 -4.67 -17.98 -10.30
CA ARG A 627 -5.98 -18.10 -10.97
C ARG A 627 -7.12 -17.21 -10.42
N MET A 628 -6.82 -16.13 -9.70
CA MET A 628 -7.86 -15.20 -9.21
C MET A 628 -8.02 -13.93 -10.05
N ILE A 629 -9.27 -13.63 -10.36
CA ILE A 629 -9.83 -12.59 -11.24
C ILE A 629 -11.12 -12.13 -10.53
N MET A 630 -11.45 -10.86 -10.28
CA MET A 630 -10.92 -9.56 -10.71
C MET A 630 -10.56 -8.70 -9.47
N PRO A 631 -9.99 -7.49 -9.58
CA PRO A 631 -10.32 -6.43 -8.62
C PRO A 631 -11.70 -5.87 -8.96
N PHE A 632 -12.45 -5.39 -7.97
CA PHE A 632 -13.73 -4.70 -8.22
C PHE A 632 -13.53 -3.20 -8.34
N PRO A 633 -14.46 -2.49 -9.01
CA PRO A 633 -14.44 -1.04 -9.05
C PRO A 633 -14.35 -0.42 -7.66
N THR A 634 -13.55 0.63 -7.54
CA THR A 634 -13.36 1.32 -6.26
C THR A 634 -14.60 2.10 -5.90
N SER A 635 -14.97 2.14 -4.62
CA SER A 635 -16.22 2.77 -4.21
C SER A 635 -16.25 4.29 -4.43
N GLY A 636 -17.44 4.75 -4.81
CA GLY A 636 -17.83 6.13 -4.97
C GLY A 636 -19.30 6.18 -5.40
N ARG A 637 -20.11 6.97 -4.70
CA ARG A 637 -21.57 7.00 -4.93
C ARG A 637 -21.96 7.59 -6.28
N SER A 638 -21.21 8.59 -6.73
CA SER A 638 -21.48 9.41 -7.91
C SER A 638 -20.18 9.66 -8.68
N ALA A 639 -20.28 10.22 -9.89
CA ALA A 639 -19.09 10.59 -10.67
C ALA A 639 -18.12 11.47 -9.88
N TYR A 640 -18.63 12.50 -9.20
CA TYR A 640 -17.86 13.37 -8.31
C TYR A 640 -17.06 12.57 -7.27
N ALA A 641 -17.70 11.62 -6.58
CA ALA A 641 -17.03 10.79 -5.57
C ALA A 641 -15.98 9.83 -6.15
N ILE A 642 -16.11 9.41 -7.41
CA ILE A 642 -15.13 8.52 -8.07
C ILE A 642 -13.88 9.30 -8.52
N PHE A 643 -14.05 10.56 -8.95
CA PHE A 643 -12.95 11.49 -9.19
C PHE A 643 -12.31 11.99 -7.89
N GLU A 644 -13.08 12.23 -6.82
CA GLU A 644 -12.59 12.57 -5.47
C GLU A 644 -11.97 11.37 -4.71
N VAL A 645 -11.23 10.50 -5.39
CA VAL A 645 -10.37 9.46 -4.80
C VAL A 645 -9.09 9.35 -5.65
#